data_AF-A0A1L9US88-F1
#
_entry.id   AF-A0A1L9US88-F1
#
_cell.length_a   1.000
_cell.length_b   1.000
_cell.length_c   1.000
_cell.angle_alpha   90.00
_cell.angle_beta   90.00
_cell.angle_gamma   90.00
#
_symmetry.space_group_name_H-M   'P 1'
#
loop_
_entity.id
_entity.type
_entity.pdbx_description
1 polymer ?
#
loop_
_entity_poly.entity_id
_entity_poly.type
_entity_poly.pdbx_seq_one_letter_code
_entity_poly.pdbx_strand_id
1 'polypeptide(L)'
;MASETTHLQEEDVAHVVWAAHILAYLTRGRSHAQAQQSGDAAASDTDSETEAEAAVEETDTATENAAALFTSRESVWRKFLDCVCQLLSPCKGWDGVTAATIREEEGSIIIDVARNGGFDSDPTTLEYCRMLESYLACCASAKEPSPTAKFITDFETASINYTSSRVDYWIAACQKAYTGSHVDTDWDSKVWPGRESAVQTWIIMAALLLRFDSERMDSNTRSCLVQQAYRCVRETEAQQLLLDALGPKPGLRLWVCLRFVARPLTDCRLLREIALWEPQLRHAQVSLVPSTPKTTLGRDFVVDIVTAWERLGLGIAAKSVIDLLDPYKERFKQACAEPFSLHAEMQLISHYEECRGARRMLDYIGCSKKSCLLCEMFLAALNNPIETRGRHGVCYPAWGVPCSNSEAIHLATHRLTNNLVTRIRGFSREWIQPGATAALPNVMQSGIVSDFSGPTLEDWRQRQKDVDTAKAEQSTIRTKLLLTQRFSFPQAACKKFATQPGRPSPEHKRAIFFPAHKAKPVLVWIPTKRQYDKESGERWTEALVHPYLGPDSPITGRLRVERNEVRGRNLGSGFVAWASRKEGYCVHLLHRDAYLVDGSLPNQSILASVRASSAASCPHAYHGPMIAIREIHPEDYADIELADFRHMMDYFYRAPTVIRGVKICCDGEIKLHGSKPFVSIDIKQSTRLTLLAEEGISISPISALLGVPLIFWKDPNAEFHDNPPGWDATLTASSNENAAFMMRDTNPSDSSWGWASLHWNLDIGNVWVVREDEQDLDVREVAMMCYFARHKLQRIFADTMDTEGCNMQDRQRVLSFITRENMRAYWEDTGGDEAVRKHEAVCS
;
A
#
# COMPACT_ATOMS: atom_id res chain seq x y z
N MET A 1 38.22 -10.10 4.32
CA MET A 1 37.40 -8.86 4.29
C MET A 1 36.85 -8.60 2.89
N ALA A 2 37.49 -7.86 1.97
CA ALA A 2 36.89 -7.57 0.64
C ALA A 2 36.51 -8.81 -0.19
N SER A 3 37.34 -9.86 -0.17
CA SER A 3 37.07 -11.14 -0.86
C SER A 3 35.98 -12.00 -0.21
N GLU A 4 35.72 -11.84 1.08
CA GLU A 4 34.65 -12.57 1.79
C GLU A 4 33.31 -11.88 1.58
N THR A 5 33.29 -10.55 1.58
CA THR A 5 32.09 -9.77 1.30
C THR A 5 31.59 -10.04 -0.11
N THR A 6 32.47 -10.06 -1.12
CA THR A 6 32.07 -10.40 -2.50
C THR A 6 31.55 -11.83 -2.64
N HIS A 7 32.11 -12.80 -1.91
CA HIS A 7 31.64 -14.18 -1.93
C HIS A 7 30.23 -14.32 -1.32
N LEU A 8 29.95 -13.63 -0.21
CA LEU A 8 28.62 -13.61 0.41
C LEU A 8 27.55 -12.98 -0.50
N GLN A 9 27.90 -11.91 -1.22
CA GLN A 9 26.98 -11.27 -2.17
C GLN A 9 26.66 -12.18 -3.36
N GLU A 10 27.66 -12.89 -3.90
CA GLU A 10 27.45 -13.88 -4.97
C GLU A 10 26.59 -15.05 -4.50
N GLU A 11 26.75 -15.49 -3.25
CA GLU A 11 25.94 -16.55 -2.65
C GLU A 11 24.46 -16.14 -2.49
N ASP A 12 24.19 -14.91 -2.05
CA ASP A 12 22.82 -14.38 -1.96
C ASP A 12 22.13 -14.32 -3.32
N VAL A 13 22.85 -13.90 -4.37
CA VAL A 13 22.33 -13.91 -5.74
C VAL A 13 22.07 -15.34 -6.21
N ALA A 14 22.97 -16.28 -5.90
CA ALA A 14 22.80 -17.69 -6.22
C ALA A 14 21.54 -18.27 -5.55
N HIS A 15 21.29 -17.94 -4.28
CA HIS A 15 20.07 -18.35 -3.58
C HIS A 15 18.80 -17.90 -4.29
N VAL A 16 18.75 -16.65 -4.76
CA VAL A 16 17.60 -16.15 -5.52
C VAL A 16 17.43 -16.91 -6.84
N VAL A 17 18.50 -17.12 -7.60
CA VAL A 17 18.46 -17.84 -8.88
C VAL A 17 17.97 -19.28 -8.67
N TRP A 18 18.53 -20.00 -7.70
CA TRP A 18 18.11 -21.36 -7.38
C TRP A 18 16.64 -21.43 -6.98
N ALA A 19 16.21 -20.55 -6.07
CA ALA A 19 14.83 -20.52 -5.60
C ALA A 19 13.84 -20.15 -6.73
N ALA A 20 14.22 -19.21 -7.61
CA ALA A 20 13.40 -18.83 -8.76
C ALA A 20 13.21 -19.98 -9.76
N HIS A 21 14.27 -20.74 -10.06
CA HIS A 21 14.19 -21.93 -10.92
C HIS A 21 13.31 -23.02 -10.29
N ILE A 22 13.53 -23.35 -9.01
CA ILE A 22 12.73 -24.35 -8.31
C ILE A 22 11.25 -23.94 -8.31
N LEU A 23 10.95 -22.70 -7.95
CA LEU A 23 9.58 -22.20 -7.92
C LEU A 23 8.93 -22.23 -9.31
N ALA A 24 9.65 -21.85 -10.37
CA ALA A 24 9.14 -21.90 -11.74
C ALA A 24 8.83 -23.34 -12.21
N TYR A 25 9.60 -24.34 -11.76
CA TYR A 25 9.29 -25.75 -12.03
C TYR A 25 8.06 -26.22 -11.26
N LEU A 26 7.93 -25.86 -9.98
CA LEU A 26 6.78 -26.19 -9.16
C LEU A 26 5.48 -25.59 -9.72
N THR A 27 5.54 -24.37 -10.28
CA THR A 27 4.37 -23.72 -10.90
C THR A 27 4.19 -24.07 -12.38
N ARG A 28 5.11 -24.84 -12.99
CA ARG A 28 5.14 -25.13 -14.44
C ARG A 28 5.07 -23.86 -15.30
N GLY A 29 5.68 -22.77 -14.84
CA GLY A 29 5.66 -21.47 -15.51
C GLY A 29 4.31 -20.73 -15.46
N ARG A 30 3.30 -21.24 -14.73
CA ARG A 30 2.03 -20.55 -14.52
C ARG A 30 2.16 -19.47 -13.45
N SER A 31 1.19 -18.56 -13.39
CA SER A 31 1.09 -17.65 -12.25
C SER A 31 0.83 -18.45 -10.97
N HIS A 32 1.32 -17.95 -9.83
CA HIS A 32 1.14 -18.63 -8.55
C HIS A 32 -0.34 -18.86 -8.19
N ALA A 33 -1.24 -17.96 -8.63
CA ALA A 33 -2.69 -18.12 -8.44
C ALA A 33 -3.28 -19.27 -9.28
N GLN A 34 -2.78 -19.45 -10.51
CA GLN A 34 -3.21 -20.53 -11.41
C GLN A 34 -2.62 -21.89 -11.04
N ALA A 35 -1.45 -21.92 -10.39
CA ALA A 35 -0.81 -23.17 -9.94
C ALA A 35 -1.51 -23.81 -8.74
N GLN A 36 -2.25 -23.03 -7.95
CA GLN A 36 -3.01 -23.50 -6.78
C GLN A 36 -4.40 -24.10 -7.13
N GLN A 37 -4.80 -24.06 -8.41
CA GLN A 37 -6.01 -24.70 -8.91
C GLN A 37 -5.60 -25.97 -9.66
N SER A 38 -5.75 -27.15 -9.04
CA SER A 38 -5.37 -28.43 -9.67
C SER A 38 -6.53 -29.03 -10.47
N GLY A 39 -6.19 -29.57 -11.65
CA GLY A 39 -7.07 -30.35 -12.52
C GLY A 39 -6.52 -30.40 -13.95
N ASP A 40 -6.13 -31.58 -14.40
CA ASP A 40 -5.56 -31.87 -15.72
C ASP A 40 -6.37 -31.26 -16.89
N ALA A 41 -5.81 -30.25 -17.54
CA ALA A 41 -6.12 -29.93 -18.92
C ALA A 41 -4.81 -29.68 -19.66
N ALA A 42 -4.49 -30.63 -20.55
CA ALA A 42 -3.32 -30.62 -21.41
C ALA A 42 -3.34 -29.41 -22.36
N ALA A 43 -2.13 -29.02 -22.75
CA ALA A 43 -1.77 -27.88 -23.58
C ALA A 43 -2.62 -27.70 -24.85
N SER A 44 -3.08 -26.47 -25.08
CA SER A 44 -3.11 -25.89 -26.43
C SER A 44 -2.41 -24.52 -26.39
N ASP A 45 -1.20 -24.49 -26.93
CA ASP A 45 -0.22 -23.38 -26.79
C ASP A 45 -0.52 -22.13 -27.62
N THR A 46 -1.75 -21.93 -28.10
CA THR A 46 -2.07 -20.79 -28.99
C THR A 46 -3.29 -19.95 -28.60
N ASP A 47 -4.13 -20.39 -27.68
CA ASP A 47 -5.30 -19.61 -27.21
C ASP A 47 -5.20 -19.14 -25.74
N SER A 48 -4.25 -19.67 -24.97
CA SER A 48 -4.07 -19.35 -23.54
C SER A 48 -3.55 -17.94 -23.27
N GLU A 49 -2.72 -17.37 -24.14
CA GLU A 49 -2.14 -16.03 -23.93
C GLU A 49 -3.16 -14.90 -24.12
N THR A 50 -4.04 -15.00 -25.12
CA THR A 50 -5.09 -13.99 -25.34
C THR A 50 -6.14 -14.04 -24.23
N GLU A 51 -6.46 -15.24 -23.73
CA GLU A 51 -7.39 -15.43 -22.62
C GLU A 51 -6.80 -14.97 -21.28
N ALA A 52 -5.50 -15.21 -21.04
CA ALA A 52 -4.80 -14.69 -19.87
C ALA A 52 -4.68 -13.17 -19.88
N GLU A 53 -4.39 -12.54 -21.02
CA GLU A 53 -4.35 -11.07 -21.12
C GLU A 53 -5.75 -10.45 -21.07
N ALA A 54 -6.79 -11.12 -21.57
CA ALA A 54 -8.18 -10.68 -21.48
C ALA A 54 -8.74 -10.73 -20.05
N ALA A 55 -8.48 -11.80 -19.31
CA ALA A 55 -8.89 -11.94 -17.90
C ALA A 55 -8.18 -10.92 -16.98
N VAL A 56 -6.99 -10.46 -17.38
CA VAL A 56 -6.15 -9.53 -16.59
C VAL A 56 -6.45 -8.05 -16.93
N GLU A 57 -7.01 -7.74 -18.10
CA GLU A 57 -7.46 -6.38 -18.48
C GLU A 57 -8.91 -6.07 -18.06
N GLU A 58 -9.78 -7.07 -17.90
CA GLU A 58 -11.17 -6.87 -17.46
C GLU A 58 -11.26 -6.13 -16.11
N THR A 59 -10.28 -6.38 -15.22
CA THR A 59 -10.18 -5.73 -13.90
C THR A 59 -9.68 -4.28 -13.95
N ASP A 60 -8.84 -3.91 -14.93
CA ASP A 60 -8.19 -2.60 -14.95
C ASP A 60 -9.13 -1.50 -15.53
N THR A 61 -10.21 -1.88 -16.23
CA THR A 61 -10.69 -1.00 -17.31
C THR A 61 -12.14 -0.54 -17.23
N ALA A 62 -12.94 -1.17 -16.38
CA ALA A 62 -14.22 -0.60 -15.97
C ALA A 62 -14.06 0.70 -15.12
N THR A 63 -12.83 1.04 -14.68
CA THR A 63 -12.59 2.13 -13.72
C THR A 63 -11.63 3.23 -14.24
N GLU A 64 -10.67 2.95 -15.13
CA GLU A 64 -9.52 3.86 -15.32
C GLU A 64 -9.73 5.05 -16.27
N ASN A 65 -10.40 4.89 -17.42
CA ASN A 65 -10.39 5.95 -18.45
C ASN A 65 -11.21 7.21 -18.08
N ALA A 66 -12.18 7.10 -17.15
CA ALA A 66 -12.97 8.23 -16.68
C ALA A 66 -12.59 8.71 -15.27
N ALA A 67 -11.92 7.86 -14.46
CA ALA A 67 -11.60 8.20 -13.06
C ALA A 67 -10.19 8.78 -12.87
N ALA A 68 -9.23 8.50 -13.76
CA ALA A 68 -7.82 8.85 -13.53
C ALA A 68 -7.54 10.36 -13.44
N LEU A 69 -8.30 11.20 -14.16
CA LEU A 69 -8.10 12.65 -14.17
C LEU A 69 -8.79 13.40 -13.01
N PHE A 70 -9.52 12.70 -12.13
CA PHE A 70 -10.37 13.35 -11.11
C PHE A 70 -10.09 12.91 -9.66
N THR A 71 -9.16 11.99 -9.40
CA THR A 71 -8.95 11.40 -8.07
C THR A 71 -7.76 11.98 -7.29
N SER A 72 -6.58 12.17 -7.90
CA SER A 72 -5.41 12.81 -7.26
C SER A 72 -4.30 13.19 -8.26
N ARG A 73 -3.39 14.10 -7.89
CA ARG A 73 -2.19 14.43 -8.69
C ARG A 73 -1.28 13.23 -8.89
N GLU A 74 -1.11 12.41 -7.85
CA GLU A 74 -0.26 11.23 -7.87
C GLU A 74 -0.77 10.17 -8.85
N SER A 75 -2.08 9.87 -8.85
CA SER A 75 -2.67 8.91 -9.79
C SER A 75 -2.52 9.34 -11.25
N VAL A 76 -2.56 10.65 -11.53
CA VAL A 76 -2.31 11.18 -12.88
C VAL A 76 -0.85 10.96 -13.28
N TRP A 77 0.09 11.18 -12.38
CA TRP A 77 1.50 10.96 -12.65
C TRP A 77 1.86 9.47 -12.83
N ARG A 78 1.25 8.59 -12.04
CA ARG A 78 1.39 7.13 -12.23
C ARG A 78 0.91 6.71 -13.62
N LYS A 79 -0.27 7.20 -14.04
CA LYS A 79 -0.82 6.92 -15.36
C LYS A 79 0.04 7.50 -16.49
N PHE A 80 0.62 8.69 -16.29
CA PHE A 80 1.58 9.29 -17.22
C PHE A 80 2.78 8.37 -17.47
N LEU A 81 3.40 7.87 -16.39
CA LEU A 81 4.53 6.94 -16.50
C LEU A 81 4.14 5.64 -17.23
N ASP A 82 2.98 5.07 -16.91
CA ASP A 82 2.49 3.86 -17.60
C ASP A 82 2.27 4.08 -19.10
N CYS A 83 1.73 5.23 -19.49
CA CYS A 83 1.55 5.58 -20.91
C CYS A 83 2.89 5.76 -21.63
N VAL A 84 3.86 6.43 -21.00
CA VAL A 84 5.22 6.56 -21.54
C VAL A 84 5.85 5.18 -21.76
N CYS A 85 5.75 4.27 -20.79
CA CYS A 85 6.26 2.91 -20.95
C CYS A 85 5.56 2.17 -22.10
N GLN A 86 4.24 2.22 -22.17
CA GLN A 86 3.48 1.54 -23.22
C GLN A 86 3.85 2.01 -24.62
N LEU A 87 4.08 3.32 -24.81
CA LEU A 87 4.54 3.88 -26.09
C LEU A 87 6.00 3.50 -26.41
N LEU A 88 6.85 3.38 -25.40
CA LEU A 88 8.25 2.97 -25.56
C LEU A 88 8.45 1.44 -25.62
N SER A 89 7.36 0.66 -25.75
CA SER A 89 7.38 -0.80 -25.87
C SER A 89 7.08 -1.24 -27.32
N PRO A 90 8.08 -1.23 -28.24
CA PRO A 90 7.85 -1.33 -29.69
C PRO A 90 7.37 -2.71 -30.16
N CYS A 91 7.72 -3.77 -29.42
CA CYS A 91 7.41 -5.15 -29.78
C CYS A 91 6.69 -5.90 -28.65
N LYS A 92 5.99 -6.99 -28.99
CA LYS A 92 5.53 -7.96 -28.02
C LYS A 92 6.71 -8.86 -27.63
N GLY A 93 6.77 -9.24 -26.36
CA GLY A 93 7.75 -10.20 -25.85
C GLY A 93 8.33 -9.71 -24.54
N TRP A 94 9.42 -10.36 -24.12
CA TRP A 94 10.20 -9.97 -22.95
C TRP A 94 11.12 -8.78 -23.28
N ASP A 95 11.81 -8.79 -24.43
CA ASP A 95 12.80 -7.76 -24.79
C ASP A 95 12.21 -6.34 -24.88
N GLY A 96 10.97 -6.24 -25.37
CA GLY A 96 10.26 -4.98 -25.56
C GLY A 96 9.65 -4.39 -24.29
N VAL A 97 9.75 -5.06 -23.12
CA VAL A 97 9.17 -4.54 -21.87
C VAL A 97 9.98 -3.36 -21.38
N THR A 98 9.28 -2.27 -21.10
CA THR A 98 9.82 -1.03 -20.53
C THR A 98 9.22 -0.71 -19.17
N ALA A 99 10.02 0.01 -18.39
CA ALA A 99 9.66 0.61 -17.11
C ALA A 99 10.15 2.06 -17.06
N ALA A 100 9.49 2.92 -16.28
CA ALA A 100 9.88 4.31 -16.14
C ALA A 100 9.68 4.87 -14.73
N THR A 101 10.55 5.80 -14.37
CA THR A 101 10.50 6.60 -13.14
C THR A 101 10.67 8.07 -13.46
N ILE A 102 10.33 8.93 -12.51
CA ILE A 102 10.42 10.37 -12.66
C ILE A 102 11.24 10.98 -11.52
N ARG A 103 12.16 11.87 -11.88
CA ARG A 103 13.02 12.64 -10.97
C ARG A 103 13.07 14.10 -11.38
N GLU A 104 13.44 14.96 -10.43
CA GLU A 104 13.64 16.38 -10.66
C GLU A 104 15.14 16.70 -10.74
N GLU A 105 15.56 17.48 -11.72
CA GLU A 105 16.95 17.92 -11.93
C GLU A 105 16.98 19.38 -12.39
N GLU A 106 17.63 20.26 -11.62
CA GLU A 106 17.86 21.69 -11.92
C GLU A 106 16.74 22.41 -12.71
N GLY A 107 15.49 22.33 -12.22
CA GLY A 107 14.34 23.01 -12.83
C GLY A 107 13.73 22.29 -14.04
N SER A 108 14.13 21.05 -14.28
CA SER A 108 13.59 20.16 -15.31
C SER A 108 13.12 18.84 -14.69
N ILE A 109 12.18 18.19 -15.37
CA ILE A 109 11.70 16.85 -15.02
C ILE A 109 12.40 15.86 -15.93
N ILE A 110 13.01 14.83 -15.37
CA ILE A 110 13.60 13.73 -16.13
C ILE A 110 12.78 12.47 -15.93
N ILE A 111 12.44 11.82 -17.03
CA ILE A 111 11.80 10.51 -17.08
C ILE A 111 12.89 9.51 -17.44
N ASP A 112 13.37 8.78 -16.44
CA ASP A 112 14.31 7.68 -16.68
C ASP A 112 13.53 6.46 -17.16
N VAL A 113 13.89 5.93 -18.32
CA VAL A 113 13.23 4.79 -18.94
C VAL A 113 14.24 3.67 -19.14
N ALA A 114 13.89 2.46 -18.70
CA ALA A 114 14.65 1.24 -18.95
C ALA A 114 13.87 0.29 -19.87
N ARG A 115 14.59 -0.59 -20.58
CA ARG A 115 14.02 -1.63 -21.44
C ARG A 115 14.77 -2.94 -21.23
N ASN A 116 14.05 -4.06 -21.13
CA ASN A 116 14.65 -5.38 -20.93
C ASN A 116 15.75 -5.70 -21.96
N GLY A 117 15.49 -5.43 -23.25
CA GLY A 117 16.47 -5.60 -24.32
C GLY A 117 17.48 -4.46 -24.48
N GLY A 118 17.46 -3.45 -23.61
CA GLY A 118 18.32 -2.27 -23.69
C GLY A 118 18.01 -1.31 -24.84
N PHE A 119 18.72 -0.18 -24.90
CA PHE A 119 18.59 0.84 -25.95
C PHE A 119 19.84 0.98 -26.83
N ASP A 120 20.81 0.08 -26.66
CA ASP A 120 22.15 0.24 -27.22
C ASP A 120 22.11 0.44 -28.74
N SER A 121 22.59 1.60 -29.18
CA SER A 121 22.71 1.99 -30.59
C SER A 121 21.41 2.02 -31.39
N ASP A 122 20.27 2.35 -30.76
CA ASP A 122 18.98 2.54 -31.45
C ASP A 122 18.68 4.03 -31.71
N PRO A 123 19.17 4.62 -32.82
CA PRO A 123 18.89 6.01 -33.17
C PRO A 123 17.40 6.27 -33.39
N THR A 124 16.63 5.24 -33.73
CA THR A 124 15.19 5.35 -33.94
C THR A 124 14.46 5.61 -32.63
N THR A 125 14.84 4.90 -31.56
CA THR A 125 14.25 5.15 -30.23
C THR A 125 14.65 6.52 -29.69
N LEU A 126 15.89 6.96 -29.90
CA LEU A 126 16.31 8.29 -29.47
C LEU A 126 15.52 9.40 -30.20
N GLU A 127 15.36 9.28 -31.52
CA GLU A 127 14.55 10.20 -32.31
C GLU A 127 13.09 10.19 -31.85
N TYR A 128 12.52 9.01 -31.61
CA TYR A 128 11.15 8.89 -31.08
C TYR A 128 10.99 9.56 -29.71
N CYS A 129 11.98 9.45 -28.82
CA CYS A 129 11.97 10.15 -27.52
C CYS A 129 11.99 11.68 -27.71
N ARG A 130 12.81 12.21 -28.64
CA ARG A 130 12.80 13.65 -28.97
C ARG A 130 11.47 14.12 -29.53
N MET A 131 10.81 13.29 -30.33
CA MET A 131 9.45 13.57 -30.80
C MET A 131 8.44 13.58 -29.65
N LEU A 132 8.55 12.66 -28.67
CA LEU A 132 7.70 12.63 -27.48
C LEU A 132 7.90 13.87 -26.61
N GLU A 133 9.15 14.27 -26.32
CA GLU A 133 9.48 15.49 -25.58
C GLU A 133 8.85 16.72 -26.26
N SER A 134 9.01 16.83 -27.58
CA SER A 134 8.44 17.91 -28.38
C SER A 134 6.90 17.89 -28.37
N TYR A 135 6.30 16.70 -28.43
CA TYR A 135 4.85 16.51 -28.36
C TYR A 135 4.29 17.02 -27.03
N LEU A 136 4.94 16.69 -25.91
CA LEU A 136 4.57 17.18 -24.58
C LEU A 136 4.72 18.71 -24.48
N ALA A 137 5.82 19.26 -25.01
CA ALA A 137 6.07 20.70 -25.03
C ALA A 137 5.01 21.49 -25.83
N CYS A 138 4.55 20.94 -26.96
CA CYS A 138 3.54 21.55 -27.81
C CYS A 138 2.12 21.54 -27.22
N CYS A 139 1.88 20.88 -26.08
CA CYS A 139 0.56 20.82 -25.43
C CYS A 139 0.15 22.13 -24.70
N ALA A 140 0.60 23.31 -25.17
CA ALA A 140 0.30 24.60 -24.55
C ALA A 140 -1.11 25.14 -24.89
N SER A 141 -1.63 26.02 -24.01
CA SER A 141 -2.98 26.62 -24.09
C SER A 141 -3.24 27.35 -25.42
N ALA A 142 -4.49 27.27 -25.90
CA ALA A 142 -5.05 27.73 -27.18
C ALA A 142 -4.95 29.24 -27.53
N LYS A 143 -3.99 29.99 -26.96
CA LYS A 143 -3.82 31.43 -27.19
C LYS A 143 -2.89 31.80 -28.35
N GLU A 144 -2.19 30.85 -28.96
CA GLU A 144 -1.35 31.11 -30.15
C GLU A 144 -1.80 30.30 -31.37
N PRO A 145 -2.01 30.94 -32.54
CA PRO A 145 -2.38 30.26 -33.77
C PRO A 145 -1.14 29.91 -34.61
N SER A 146 -0.64 28.67 -34.55
CA SER A 146 0.02 27.91 -35.65
C SER A 146 0.66 26.60 -35.11
N PRO A 147 1.46 25.86 -35.88
CA PRO A 147 1.21 24.60 -36.62
C PRO A 147 0.91 23.33 -35.77
N THR A 148 0.26 23.46 -34.61
CA THR A 148 0.10 22.39 -33.60
C THR A 148 -0.62 21.13 -34.11
N ALA A 149 -1.63 21.25 -34.97
CA ALA A 149 -2.45 20.11 -35.38
C ALA A 149 -1.71 19.10 -36.26
N LYS A 150 -0.84 19.59 -37.17
CA LYS A 150 -0.02 18.72 -38.02
C LYS A 150 1.00 17.98 -37.18
N PHE A 151 1.70 18.68 -36.29
CA PHE A 151 2.68 18.09 -35.38
C PHE A 151 2.09 17.01 -34.47
N ILE A 152 0.89 17.25 -33.92
CA ILE A 152 0.13 16.26 -33.12
C ILE A 152 -0.15 15.00 -33.95
N THR A 153 -0.57 15.17 -35.20
CA THR A 153 -0.89 14.06 -36.11
C THR A 153 0.37 13.30 -36.54
N ASP A 154 1.49 14.02 -36.73
CA ASP A 154 2.79 13.45 -37.08
C ASP A 154 3.31 12.55 -35.94
N PHE A 155 3.21 12.98 -34.67
CA PHE A 155 3.59 12.15 -33.53
C PHE A 155 2.68 10.94 -33.31
N GLU A 156 1.37 11.11 -33.48
CA GLU A 156 0.42 9.98 -33.43
C GLU A 156 0.78 8.91 -34.49
N THR A 157 1.14 9.34 -35.70
CA THR A 157 1.59 8.45 -36.78
C THR A 157 2.93 7.80 -36.47
N ALA A 158 3.89 8.57 -35.96
CA ALA A 158 5.19 8.05 -35.53
C ALA A 158 5.06 6.99 -34.43
N SER A 159 4.13 7.19 -33.48
CA SER A 159 3.86 6.23 -32.40
C SER A 159 3.27 4.91 -32.91
N ILE A 160 2.38 4.97 -33.91
CA ILE A 160 1.86 3.77 -34.58
C ILE A 160 2.97 3.01 -35.31
N ASN A 161 3.89 3.73 -35.96
CA ASN A 161 4.99 3.11 -36.70
C ASN A 161 6.07 2.53 -35.77
N TYR A 162 6.42 3.26 -34.70
CA TYR A 162 7.36 2.80 -33.68
C TYR A 162 6.88 1.51 -33.01
N THR A 163 5.57 1.39 -32.75
CA THR A 163 4.93 0.21 -32.15
C THR A 163 4.38 -0.79 -33.17
N SER A 164 4.77 -0.69 -34.44
CA SER A 164 4.19 -1.46 -35.55
C SER A 164 4.18 -2.97 -35.30
N SER A 165 5.29 -3.58 -34.90
CA SER A 165 5.34 -5.03 -34.65
C SER A 165 4.32 -5.48 -33.59
N ARG A 166 4.10 -4.65 -32.56
CA ARG A 166 3.11 -4.93 -31.51
C ARG A 166 1.69 -4.74 -32.02
N VAL A 167 1.44 -3.66 -32.75
CA VAL A 167 0.14 -3.37 -33.36
C VAL A 167 -0.27 -4.48 -34.33
N ASP A 168 0.65 -4.91 -35.19
CA ASP A 168 0.43 -5.93 -36.22
C ASP A 168 0.04 -7.27 -35.59
N TYR A 169 0.69 -7.65 -34.48
CA TYR A 169 0.30 -8.82 -33.68
C TYR A 169 -1.15 -8.72 -33.19
N TRP A 170 -1.55 -7.58 -32.63
CA TRP A 170 -2.90 -7.41 -32.08
C TRP A 170 -3.97 -7.26 -33.16
N ILE A 171 -3.63 -6.74 -34.33
CA ILE A 171 -4.51 -6.74 -35.50
C ILE A 171 -4.75 -8.17 -35.96
N ALA A 172 -3.70 -9.00 -36.07
CA ALA A 172 -3.84 -10.42 -36.39
C ALA A 172 -4.68 -11.17 -35.35
N ALA A 173 -4.48 -10.87 -34.05
CA ALA A 173 -5.30 -11.43 -32.98
C ALA A 173 -6.77 -10.97 -33.04
N CYS A 174 -7.03 -9.70 -33.36
CA CYS A 174 -8.39 -9.18 -33.62
C CYS A 174 -9.02 -9.94 -34.78
N GLN A 175 -8.30 -10.08 -35.90
CA GLN A 175 -8.79 -10.75 -37.09
C GLN A 175 -9.13 -12.21 -36.79
N LYS A 176 -8.25 -12.96 -36.10
CA LYS A 176 -8.50 -14.35 -35.69
C LYS A 176 -9.74 -14.45 -34.78
N ALA A 177 -9.87 -13.56 -33.80
CA ALA A 177 -11.01 -13.56 -32.88
C ALA A 177 -12.33 -13.27 -33.60
N TYR A 178 -12.31 -12.37 -34.59
CA TYR A 178 -13.48 -12.03 -35.39
C TYR A 178 -13.84 -13.12 -36.40
N THR A 179 -12.89 -13.61 -37.20
CA THR A 179 -13.15 -14.59 -38.25
C THR A 179 -13.71 -15.89 -37.71
N GLY A 180 -13.26 -16.32 -36.52
CA GLY A 180 -13.78 -17.51 -35.84
C GLY A 180 -15.21 -17.38 -35.28
N SER A 181 -15.79 -16.18 -35.24
CA SER A 181 -17.02 -15.90 -34.46
C SER A 181 -18.13 -15.20 -35.26
N HIS A 182 -17.82 -14.63 -36.43
CA HIS A 182 -18.71 -13.70 -37.16
C HIS A 182 -19.68 -14.32 -38.18
N VAL A 183 -19.73 -15.66 -38.33
CA VAL A 183 -20.33 -16.32 -39.49
C VAL A 183 -21.85 -16.08 -39.63
N ASP A 184 -22.56 -15.71 -38.56
CA ASP A 184 -24.03 -15.56 -38.55
C ASP A 184 -24.53 -14.20 -38.00
N THR A 185 -23.67 -13.18 -37.85
CA THR A 185 -24.08 -11.90 -37.22
C THR A 185 -24.61 -10.88 -38.22
N ASP A 186 -25.85 -10.41 -38.04
CA ASP A 186 -26.43 -9.30 -38.80
C ASP A 186 -26.01 -7.94 -38.20
N TRP A 187 -25.22 -7.19 -38.97
CA TRP A 187 -24.73 -5.87 -38.60
C TRP A 187 -25.61 -4.72 -39.14
N ASP A 188 -26.83 -4.98 -39.63
CA ASP A 188 -27.76 -3.89 -39.97
C ASP A 188 -28.06 -3.05 -38.73
N SER A 189 -27.82 -1.73 -38.83
CA SER A 189 -28.15 -0.73 -37.81
C SER A 189 -29.57 -0.86 -37.25
N LYS A 190 -30.53 -1.36 -38.04
CA LYS A 190 -31.93 -1.57 -37.62
C LYS A 190 -32.10 -2.70 -36.61
N VAL A 191 -31.17 -3.65 -36.55
CA VAL A 191 -31.16 -4.77 -35.59
C VAL A 191 -30.70 -4.30 -34.21
N TRP A 192 -29.99 -3.18 -34.14
CA TRP A 192 -29.34 -2.66 -32.93
C TRP A 192 -29.83 -1.25 -32.57
N PRO A 193 -31.13 -1.07 -32.26
CA PRO A 193 -31.70 0.24 -32.01
C PRO A 193 -31.04 0.92 -30.80
N GLY A 194 -30.66 2.18 -30.97
CA GLY A 194 -29.94 2.97 -29.97
C GLY A 194 -28.42 2.80 -29.97
N ARG A 195 -27.86 1.88 -30.79
CA ARG A 195 -26.41 1.64 -30.91
C ARG A 195 -25.88 1.89 -32.33
N GLU A 196 -26.56 2.71 -33.12
CA GLU A 196 -26.28 2.90 -34.55
C GLU A 196 -24.86 3.44 -34.79
N SER A 197 -24.37 4.33 -33.92
CA SER A 197 -23.00 4.85 -33.97
C SER A 197 -21.94 3.76 -33.76
N ALA A 198 -22.15 2.91 -32.74
CA ALA A 198 -21.26 1.81 -32.41
C ALA A 198 -21.24 0.76 -33.52
N VAL A 199 -22.40 0.43 -34.10
CA VAL A 199 -22.51 -0.48 -35.25
C VAL A 199 -21.79 0.08 -36.46
N GLN A 200 -22.02 1.35 -36.81
CA GLN A 200 -21.34 1.97 -37.97
C GLN A 200 -19.82 1.98 -37.79
N THR A 201 -19.35 2.30 -36.58
CA THR A 201 -17.93 2.31 -36.25
C THR A 201 -17.35 0.89 -36.34
N TRP A 202 -18.09 -0.10 -35.85
CA TRP A 202 -17.69 -1.50 -35.93
C TRP A 202 -17.65 -2.03 -37.36
N ILE A 203 -18.65 -1.75 -38.20
CA ILE A 203 -18.69 -2.20 -39.61
C ILE A 203 -17.43 -1.76 -40.35
N ILE A 204 -17.01 -0.51 -40.17
CA ILE A 204 -15.79 0.01 -40.78
C ILE A 204 -14.57 -0.75 -40.24
N MET A 205 -14.51 -1.01 -38.93
CA MET A 205 -13.42 -1.79 -38.34
C MET A 205 -13.37 -3.22 -38.88
N ALA A 206 -14.51 -3.91 -38.93
CA ALA A 206 -14.64 -5.26 -39.47
C ALA A 206 -14.22 -5.32 -40.95
N ALA A 207 -14.63 -4.35 -41.76
CA ALA A 207 -14.22 -4.27 -43.16
C ALA A 207 -12.70 -4.07 -43.31
N LEU A 208 -12.06 -3.30 -42.42
CA LEU A 208 -10.61 -3.15 -42.40
C LEU A 208 -9.91 -4.44 -41.94
N LEU A 209 -10.43 -5.13 -40.92
CA LEU A 209 -9.88 -6.42 -40.44
C LEU A 209 -9.97 -7.51 -41.51
N LEU A 210 -11.06 -7.56 -42.29
CA LEU A 210 -11.20 -8.54 -43.37
C LEU A 210 -10.27 -8.27 -44.56
N ARG A 211 -9.80 -7.03 -44.73
CA ARG A 211 -8.83 -6.64 -45.75
C ARG A 211 -7.38 -6.69 -45.28
N PHE A 212 -7.15 -6.99 -44.00
CA PHE A 212 -5.82 -7.06 -43.42
C PHE A 212 -5.06 -8.27 -43.98
N ASP A 213 -3.85 -7.99 -44.49
CA ASP A 213 -2.86 -8.96 -44.93
C ASP A 213 -1.53 -8.62 -44.24
N SER A 214 -1.07 -9.51 -43.36
CA SER A 214 0.16 -9.31 -42.58
C SER A 214 1.41 -9.22 -43.45
N GLU A 215 1.41 -9.80 -44.65
CA GLU A 215 2.59 -9.82 -45.53
C GLU A 215 2.73 -8.54 -46.37
N ARG A 216 1.66 -7.74 -46.48
CA ARG A 216 1.58 -6.56 -47.37
C ARG A 216 1.20 -5.27 -46.67
N MET A 217 1.26 -5.22 -45.34
CA MET A 217 0.73 -4.08 -44.59
C MET A 217 1.64 -2.85 -44.63
N ASP A 218 1.17 -1.81 -45.31
CA ASP A 218 1.80 -0.49 -45.33
C ASP A 218 1.43 0.39 -44.12
N SER A 219 2.20 1.46 -43.91
CA SER A 219 2.04 2.42 -42.79
C SER A 219 0.68 3.13 -42.78
N ASN A 220 0.07 3.40 -43.92
CA ASN A 220 -1.22 4.10 -44.00
C ASN A 220 -2.36 3.16 -43.62
N THR A 221 -2.31 1.92 -44.10
CA THR A 221 -3.30 0.88 -43.74
C THR A 221 -3.28 0.60 -42.24
N ARG A 222 -2.08 0.47 -41.64
CA ARG A 222 -1.91 0.32 -40.18
C ARG A 222 -2.52 1.50 -39.43
N SER A 223 -2.26 2.73 -39.88
CA SER A 223 -2.79 3.94 -39.26
C SER A 223 -4.32 3.98 -39.28
N CYS A 224 -4.94 3.59 -40.40
CA CYS A 224 -6.40 3.47 -40.52
C CYS A 224 -6.98 2.45 -39.53
N LEU A 225 -6.36 1.28 -39.40
CA LEU A 225 -6.77 0.24 -38.45
C LEU A 225 -6.70 0.72 -37.00
N VAL A 226 -5.59 1.36 -36.61
CA VAL A 226 -5.42 1.89 -35.25
C VAL A 226 -6.41 3.03 -34.95
N GLN A 227 -6.60 3.96 -35.90
CA GLN A 227 -7.56 5.06 -35.75
C GLN A 227 -8.99 4.53 -35.60
N GLN A 228 -9.36 3.51 -36.38
CA GLN A 228 -10.70 2.94 -36.30
C GLN A 228 -10.89 2.10 -35.03
N ALA A 229 -9.88 1.35 -34.60
CA ALA A 229 -9.91 0.66 -33.31
C ALA A 229 -10.07 1.66 -32.15
N TYR A 230 -9.35 2.78 -32.17
CA TYR A 230 -9.50 3.85 -31.18
C TYR A 230 -10.91 4.44 -31.15
N ARG A 231 -11.55 4.63 -32.31
CA ARG A 231 -12.96 5.05 -32.37
C ARG A 231 -13.86 4.00 -31.71
N CYS A 232 -13.71 2.72 -32.06
CA CYS A 232 -14.48 1.63 -31.44
C CYS A 232 -14.35 1.65 -29.92
N VAL A 233 -13.14 1.78 -29.39
CA VAL A 233 -12.87 1.73 -27.95
C VAL A 233 -13.43 2.95 -27.19
N ARG A 234 -13.64 4.08 -27.87
CA ARG A 234 -14.23 5.28 -27.28
C ARG A 234 -15.75 5.33 -27.31
N GLU A 235 -16.37 4.56 -28.20
CA GLU A 235 -17.83 4.44 -28.21
C GLU A 235 -18.28 3.67 -26.96
N THR A 236 -19.11 4.31 -26.13
CA THR A 236 -19.54 3.75 -24.83
C THR A 236 -20.29 2.42 -24.96
N GLU A 237 -20.90 2.18 -26.12
CA GLU A 237 -21.75 1.02 -26.37
C GLU A 237 -21.06 -0.08 -27.19
N ALA A 238 -19.85 0.18 -27.71
CA ALA A 238 -19.16 -0.78 -28.57
C ALA A 238 -18.82 -2.08 -27.84
N GLN A 239 -18.40 -2.02 -26.57
CA GLN A 239 -18.15 -3.23 -25.79
C GLN A 239 -19.42 -4.09 -25.65
N GLN A 240 -20.54 -3.47 -25.24
CA GLN A 240 -21.80 -4.18 -25.06
C GLN A 240 -22.35 -4.70 -26.39
N LEU A 241 -22.18 -3.94 -27.47
CA LEU A 241 -22.51 -4.39 -28.83
C LEU A 241 -21.75 -5.68 -29.18
N LEU A 242 -20.43 -5.72 -28.98
CA LEU A 242 -19.62 -6.90 -29.30
C LEU A 242 -20.00 -8.12 -28.44
N LEU A 243 -20.28 -7.90 -27.15
CA LEU A 243 -20.74 -8.96 -26.24
C LEU A 243 -22.09 -9.53 -26.66
N ASP A 244 -23.04 -8.66 -27.03
CA ASP A 244 -24.39 -9.08 -27.43
C ASP A 244 -24.38 -9.74 -28.82
N ALA A 245 -23.54 -9.26 -29.74
CA ALA A 245 -23.50 -9.71 -31.13
C ALA A 245 -22.68 -11.00 -31.36
N LEU A 246 -21.59 -11.20 -30.59
CA LEU A 246 -20.65 -12.31 -30.77
C LEU A 246 -20.61 -13.28 -29.58
N GLY A 247 -21.38 -13.00 -28.53
CA GLY A 247 -21.40 -13.73 -27.28
C GLY A 247 -20.29 -13.32 -26.30
N PRO A 248 -20.36 -13.76 -25.03
CA PRO A 248 -19.52 -13.22 -23.96
C PRO A 248 -18.02 -13.46 -24.16
N LYS A 249 -17.63 -14.70 -24.48
CA LYS A 249 -16.20 -15.04 -24.64
C LYS A 249 -15.60 -14.41 -25.91
N PRO A 250 -16.21 -14.56 -27.11
CA PRO A 250 -15.62 -13.99 -28.32
C PRO A 250 -15.71 -12.47 -28.37
N GLY A 251 -16.83 -11.89 -27.93
CA GLY A 251 -17.03 -10.45 -27.83
C GLY A 251 -16.02 -9.79 -26.89
N LEU A 252 -15.78 -10.39 -25.71
CA LEU A 252 -14.77 -9.88 -24.77
C LEU A 252 -13.34 -10.00 -25.33
N ARG A 253 -13.00 -11.15 -25.91
CA ARG A 253 -11.68 -11.38 -26.53
C ARG A 253 -11.40 -10.34 -27.61
N LEU A 254 -12.39 -10.08 -28.46
CA LEU A 254 -12.29 -9.09 -29.53
C LEU A 254 -12.16 -7.67 -28.98
N TRP A 255 -12.95 -7.32 -27.96
CA TRP A 255 -12.85 -6.04 -27.27
C TRP A 255 -11.46 -5.79 -26.71
N VAL A 256 -10.86 -6.77 -26.03
CA VAL A 256 -9.49 -6.67 -25.49
C VAL A 256 -8.49 -6.45 -26.61
N CYS A 257 -8.53 -7.26 -27.67
CA CYS A 257 -7.62 -7.08 -28.80
C CYS A 257 -7.74 -5.68 -29.43
N LEU A 258 -8.97 -5.16 -29.60
CA LEU A 258 -9.19 -3.80 -30.15
C LEU A 258 -8.53 -2.73 -29.30
N ARG A 259 -8.51 -2.89 -27.98
CA ARG A 259 -7.89 -1.94 -27.05
C ARG A 259 -6.38 -1.94 -27.16
N PHE A 260 -5.77 -3.11 -27.35
CA PHE A 260 -4.35 -3.19 -27.65
C PHE A 260 -4.00 -2.59 -29.02
N VAL A 261 -4.85 -2.78 -30.04
CA VAL A 261 -4.68 -2.10 -31.35
C VAL A 261 -4.80 -0.59 -31.20
N ALA A 262 -5.77 -0.09 -30.44
CA ALA A 262 -6.02 1.33 -30.20
C ALA A 262 -5.00 2.01 -29.27
N ARG A 263 -4.15 1.22 -28.59
CA ARG A 263 -3.32 1.69 -27.48
C ARG A 263 -2.38 2.85 -27.83
N PRO A 264 -1.64 2.85 -28.96
CA PRO A 264 -0.75 3.96 -29.28
C PRO A 264 -1.46 5.31 -29.31
N LEU A 265 -2.65 5.40 -29.92
CA LEU A 265 -3.43 6.63 -29.95
C LEU A 265 -4.06 6.97 -28.59
N THR A 266 -4.47 5.95 -27.84
CA THR A 266 -5.03 6.11 -26.50
C THR A 266 -4.00 6.76 -25.57
N ASP A 267 -2.77 6.23 -25.57
CA ASP A 267 -1.70 6.73 -24.72
C ASP A 267 -1.20 8.11 -25.18
N CYS A 268 -1.01 8.35 -26.49
CA CYS A 268 -0.62 9.69 -26.97
C CYS A 268 -1.61 10.77 -26.51
N ARG A 269 -2.92 10.52 -26.68
CA ARG A 269 -3.96 11.50 -26.36
C ARG A 269 -4.12 11.67 -24.86
N LEU A 270 -3.99 10.60 -24.08
CA LEU A 270 -4.00 10.69 -22.63
C LEU A 270 -2.79 11.46 -22.10
N LEU A 271 -1.58 11.24 -22.65
CA LEU A 271 -0.40 12.03 -22.30
C LEU A 271 -0.61 13.53 -22.57
N ARG A 272 -1.26 13.87 -23.69
CA ARG A 272 -1.63 15.26 -23.98
C ARG A 272 -2.61 15.84 -22.96
N GLU A 273 -3.65 15.09 -22.59
CA GLU A 273 -4.61 15.52 -21.56
C GLU A 273 -3.91 15.72 -20.21
N ILE A 274 -3.02 14.80 -19.83
CA ILE A 274 -2.22 14.90 -18.61
C ILE A 274 -1.29 16.12 -18.66
N ALA A 275 -0.56 16.34 -19.76
CA ALA A 275 0.32 17.49 -19.93
C ALA A 275 -0.44 18.84 -19.93
N LEU A 276 -1.70 18.84 -20.38
CA LEU A 276 -2.58 20.01 -20.25
C LEU A 276 -2.91 20.29 -18.78
N TRP A 277 -3.15 19.25 -17.99
CA TRP A 277 -3.50 19.33 -16.57
C TRP A 277 -2.29 19.58 -15.65
N GLU A 278 -1.12 19.06 -15.99
CA GLU A 278 0.15 19.15 -15.25
C GLU A 278 1.21 19.83 -16.12
N PRO A 279 1.26 21.18 -16.18
CA PRO A 279 2.12 21.91 -17.11
C PRO A 279 3.62 21.63 -16.98
N GLN A 280 4.06 21.23 -15.79
CA GLN A 280 5.44 20.84 -15.51
C GLN A 280 5.91 19.65 -16.36
N LEU A 281 5.00 18.73 -16.72
CA LEU A 281 5.32 17.56 -17.56
C LEU A 281 5.56 17.92 -19.04
N ARG A 282 5.23 19.16 -19.47
CA ARG A 282 5.48 19.64 -20.83
C ARG A 282 6.96 19.85 -21.13
N HIS A 283 7.76 20.02 -20.08
CA HIS A 283 9.20 20.20 -20.17
C HIS A 283 9.95 18.97 -19.68
N ALA A 284 9.26 17.82 -19.60
CA ALA A 284 9.90 16.57 -19.23
C ALA A 284 10.84 16.10 -20.34
N GLN A 285 12.03 15.65 -19.96
CA GLN A 285 13.03 15.05 -20.84
C GLN A 285 13.10 13.55 -20.58
N VAL A 286 13.34 12.77 -21.63
CA VAL A 286 13.46 11.32 -21.53
C VAL A 286 14.95 10.96 -21.46
N SER A 287 15.31 10.29 -20.37
CA SER A 287 16.63 9.71 -20.17
C SER A 287 16.55 8.19 -20.37
N LEU A 288 17.28 7.68 -21.36
CA LEU A 288 17.32 6.24 -21.62
C LEU A 288 18.40 5.61 -20.75
N VAL A 289 17.99 4.73 -19.84
CA VAL A 289 18.89 4.00 -18.95
C VAL A 289 19.56 2.87 -19.74
N PRO A 290 20.90 2.81 -19.76
CA PRO A 290 21.63 1.74 -20.45
C PRO A 290 21.28 0.37 -19.87
N SER A 291 21.27 -0.67 -20.71
CA SER A 291 21.09 -2.02 -20.20
C SER A 291 22.34 -2.49 -19.48
N THR A 292 22.13 -3.13 -18.35
CA THR A 292 23.20 -3.90 -17.69
C THR A 292 23.49 -5.17 -18.51
N PRO A 293 24.77 -5.57 -18.67
CA PRO A 293 25.11 -6.83 -19.30
C PRO A 293 24.46 -8.02 -18.59
N LYS A 294 24.19 -9.09 -19.34
CA LYS A 294 23.73 -10.35 -18.75
C LYS A 294 24.81 -10.90 -17.81
N THR A 295 24.37 -11.41 -16.67
CA THR A 295 25.26 -11.94 -15.64
C THR A 295 25.06 -13.45 -15.51
N THR A 296 26.12 -14.16 -15.14
CA THR A 296 26.12 -15.60 -14.89
C THR A 296 26.55 -15.87 -13.45
N LEU A 297 26.06 -16.95 -12.84
CA LEU A 297 26.58 -17.39 -11.55
C LEU A 297 28.06 -17.81 -11.66
N GLY A 298 28.81 -17.58 -10.58
CA GLY A 298 30.14 -18.15 -10.42
C GLY A 298 30.09 -19.68 -10.48
N ARG A 299 31.16 -20.31 -11.00
CA ARG A 299 31.19 -21.77 -11.24
C ARG A 299 30.91 -22.59 -9.97
N ASP A 300 31.30 -22.08 -8.82
CA ASP A 300 31.12 -22.73 -7.51
C ASP A 300 29.66 -22.71 -7.02
N PHE A 301 28.84 -21.84 -7.61
CA PHE A 301 27.40 -21.70 -7.33
C PHE A 301 26.52 -22.36 -8.39
N VAL A 302 27.12 -22.95 -9.44
CA VAL A 302 26.41 -23.78 -10.42
C VAL A 302 26.33 -25.22 -9.88
N VAL A 303 25.33 -25.46 -9.05
CA VAL A 303 25.12 -26.74 -8.34
C VAL A 303 23.91 -27.52 -8.89
N ASP A 304 23.81 -28.80 -8.54
CA ASP A 304 22.62 -29.59 -8.83
C ASP A 304 21.44 -29.20 -7.92
N ILE A 305 20.22 -29.60 -8.29
CA ILE A 305 18.99 -29.19 -7.60
C ILE A 305 18.93 -29.68 -6.14
N VAL A 306 19.56 -30.82 -5.82
CA VAL A 306 19.57 -31.37 -4.46
C VAL A 306 20.48 -30.53 -3.58
N THR A 307 21.68 -30.23 -4.07
CA THR A 307 22.62 -29.32 -3.38
C THR A 307 22.00 -27.93 -3.18
N ALA A 308 21.33 -27.37 -4.19
CA ALA A 308 20.63 -26.09 -4.07
C ALA A 308 19.51 -26.14 -3.01
N TRP A 309 18.73 -27.23 -3.00
CA TRP A 309 17.65 -27.43 -2.04
C TRP A 309 18.15 -27.45 -0.59
N GLU A 310 19.26 -28.16 -0.35
CA GLU A 310 19.92 -28.23 0.95
C GLU A 310 20.45 -26.86 1.39
N ARG A 311 21.17 -26.15 0.50
CA ARG A 311 21.74 -24.83 0.79
C ARG A 311 20.67 -23.76 1.05
N LEU A 312 19.51 -23.86 0.40
CA LEU A 312 18.35 -22.99 0.67
C LEU A 312 17.65 -23.31 2.01
N GLY A 313 18.10 -24.34 2.75
CA GLY A 313 17.51 -24.73 4.02
C GLY A 313 16.06 -25.22 3.88
N LEU A 314 15.71 -25.84 2.75
CA LEU A 314 14.34 -26.29 2.48
C LEU A 314 13.95 -27.58 3.23
N GLY A 315 14.90 -28.20 3.94
CA GLY A 315 14.68 -29.42 4.72
C GLY A 315 14.55 -30.67 3.82
N ILE A 316 14.01 -31.76 4.36
CA ILE A 316 13.82 -32.99 3.58
C ILE A 316 12.61 -32.81 2.64
N ALA A 317 12.84 -32.90 1.33
CA ALA A 317 11.78 -32.83 0.33
C ALA A 317 10.82 -34.04 0.45
N ALA A 318 9.51 -33.78 0.39
CA ALA A 318 8.52 -34.85 0.32
C ALA A 318 8.61 -35.60 -1.01
N LYS A 319 8.24 -36.89 -1.02
CA LYS A 319 8.33 -37.74 -2.22
C LYS A 319 7.60 -37.14 -3.44
N SER A 320 6.42 -36.56 -3.23
CA SER A 320 5.64 -35.90 -4.30
C SER A 320 6.36 -34.70 -4.93
N VAL A 321 7.11 -33.93 -4.12
CA VAL A 321 7.91 -32.81 -4.61
C VAL A 321 9.14 -33.32 -5.36
N ILE A 322 9.78 -34.38 -4.86
CA ILE A 322 10.89 -35.05 -5.55
C ILE A 322 10.42 -35.53 -6.93
N ASP A 323 9.30 -36.25 -7.00
CA ASP A 323 8.75 -36.76 -8.27
C ASP A 323 8.44 -35.63 -9.27
N LEU A 324 8.01 -34.45 -8.80
CA LEU A 324 7.74 -33.28 -9.64
C LEU A 324 9.02 -32.60 -10.15
N LEU A 325 10.08 -32.61 -9.34
CA LEU A 325 11.36 -31.96 -9.66
C LEU A 325 12.33 -32.90 -10.41
N ASP A 326 12.17 -34.22 -10.30
CA ASP A 326 13.03 -35.22 -10.92
C ASP A 326 13.24 -35.01 -12.43
N PRO A 327 12.20 -34.67 -13.24
CA PRO A 327 12.37 -34.38 -14.66
C PRO A 327 13.31 -33.20 -14.95
N TYR A 328 13.52 -32.30 -13.99
CA TYR A 328 14.34 -31.11 -14.14
C TYR A 328 15.74 -31.25 -13.54
N LYS A 329 16.07 -32.38 -12.89
CA LYS A 329 17.33 -32.59 -12.17
C LYS A 329 18.57 -32.32 -13.02
N GLU A 330 18.60 -32.86 -14.23
CA GLU A 330 19.69 -32.67 -15.19
C GLU A 330 19.70 -31.28 -15.84
N ARG A 331 18.50 -30.69 -16.01
CA ARG A 331 18.34 -29.38 -16.65
C ARG A 331 18.62 -28.22 -15.69
N PHE A 332 18.40 -28.38 -14.39
CA PHE A 332 18.53 -27.32 -13.39
C PHE A 332 19.94 -26.72 -13.38
N LYS A 333 20.97 -27.57 -13.35
CA LYS A 333 22.36 -27.13 -13.33
C LYS A 333 22.73 -26.35 -14.59
N GLN A 334 22.27 -26.81 -15.75
CA GLN A 334 22.45 -26.11 -17.02
C GLN A 334 21.72 -24.77 -17.01
N ALA A 335 20.48 -24.74 -16.54
CA ALA A 335 19.66 -23.54 -16.47
C ALA A 335 20.25 -22.48 -15.52
N CYS A 336 20.83 -22.88 -14.38
CA CYS A 336 21.51 -21.96 -13.46
C CYS A 336 22.84 -21.43 -14.02
N ALA A 337 23.44 -22.10 -15.02
CA ALA A 337 24.63 -21.65 -15.71
C ALA A 337 24.32 -20.64 -16.84
N GLU A 338 23.07 -20.59 -17.29
CA GLU A 338 22.66 -19.67 -18.35
C GLU A 338 22.70 -18.20 -17.87
N PRO A 339 23.02 -17.25 -18.77
CA PRO A 339 22.99 -15.84 -18.41
C PRO A 339 21.57 -15.36 -18.07
N PHE A 340 21.44 -14.64 -16.95
CA PHE A 340 20.22 -13.97 -16.54
C PHE A 340 20.33 -12.45 -16.75
N SER A 341 19.17 -11.79 -16.82
CA SER A 341 19.09 -10.36 -17.15
C SER A 341 18.30 -9.58 -16.10
N LEU A 342 18.74 -8.35 -15.83
CA LEU A 342 17.91 -7.41 -15.08
C LEU A 342 16.69 -7.05 -15.93
N HIS A 343 15.52 -7.21 -15.34
CA HIS A 343 14.30 -6.63 -15.91
C HIS A 343 14.37 -5.10 -15.83
N ALA A 344 13.58 -4.41 -16.66
CA ALA A 344 13.56 -2.95 -16.78
C ALA A 344 13.33 -2.28 -15.41
N GLU A 345 12.44 -2.82 -14.58
CA GLU A 345 12.23 -2.31 -13.21
C GLU A 345 13.53 -2.37 -12.39
N MET A 346 14.28 -3.46 -12.49
CA MET A 346 15.53 -3.68 -11.74
C MET A 346 16.69 -2.84 -12.28
N GLN A 347 16.73 -2.60 -13.60
CA GLN A 347 17.68 -1.68 -14.23
C GLN A 347 17.49 -0.25 -13.68
N LEU A 348 16.25 0.20 -13.49
CA LEU A 348 15.98 1.49 -12.85
C LEU A 348 16.48 1.51 -11.41
N ILE A 349 16.25 0.46 -10.61
CA ILE A 349 16.79 0.41 -9.25
C ILE A 349 18.31 0.52 -9.24
N SER A 350 19.01 -0.23 -10.10
CA SER A 350 20.47 -0.15 -10.22
C SER A 350 20.94 1.27 -10.57
N HIS A 351 20.26 1.90 -11.55
CA HIS A 351 20.58 3.26 -11.99
C HIS A 351 20.46 4.30 -10.86
N TYR A 352 19.40 4.24 -10.05
CA TYR A 352 19.21 5.18 -8.94
C TYR A 352 20.22 5.01 -7.80
N GLU A 353 20.73 3.80 -7.59
CA GLU A 353 21.77 3.54 -6.59
C GLU A 353 23.14 4.08 -7.05
N GLU A 354 23.39 4.08 -8.36
CA GLU A 354 24.58 4.68 -8.96
C GLU A 354 24.50 6.22 -8.98
N CYS A 355 23.33 6.78 -9.27
CA CYS A 355 23.05 8.21 -9.25
C CYS A 355 22.86 8.77 -7.84
N ARG A 356 23.91 8.68 -7.00
CA ARG A 356 23.92 9.19 -5.61
C ARG A 356 23.43 10.64 -5.53
N GLY A 357 22.19 10.83 -5.05
CA GLY A 357 21.58 12.15 -4.82
C GLY A 357 20.34 12.45 -5.67
N ALA A 358 20.05 11.67 -6.71
CA ALA A 358 18.82 11.81 -7.49
C ALA A 358 17.63 11.22 -6.71
N ARG A 359 16.74 12.08 -6.20
CA ARG A 359 15.54 11.63 -5.50
C ARG A 359 14.40 11.39 -6.50
N ARG A 360 13.89 10.16 -6.52
CA ARG A 360 12.62 9.85 -7.20
C ARG A 360 11.51 10.74 -6.66
N MET A 361 10.68 11.29 -7.54
CA MET A 361 9.52 12.10 -7.13
C MET A 361 8.33 11.23 -6.70
N LEU A 362 8.33 9.94 -7.08
CA LEU A 362 7.29 8.98 -6.76
C LEU A 362 7.89 7.65 -6.28
N ASP A 363 7.23 7.04 -5.29
CA ASP A 363 7.46 5.65 -4.89
C ASP A 363 6.66 4.69 -5.81
N TYR A 364 6.76 4.93 -7.12
CA TYR A 364 6.07 4.21 -8.17
C TYR A 364 6.94 4.05 -9.42
N ILE A 365 6.96 2.84 -9.99
CA ILE A 365 7.54 2.55 -11.30
C ILE A 365 6.39 2.29 -12.28
N GLY A 366 6.32 3.11 -13.34
CA GLY A 366 5.41 2.85 -14.45
C GLY A 366 5.89 1.67 -15.28
N CYS A 367 4.97 0.87 -15.81
CA CYS A 367 5.33 -0.33 -16.57
C CYS A 367 4.45 -0.54 -17.81
N SER A 368 5.08 -0.99 -18.90
CA SER A 368 4.39 -1.36 -20.14
C SER A 368 3.59 -2.66 -20.05
N LYS A 369 3.91 -3.50 -19.06
CA LYS A 369 3.22 -4.73 -18.65
C LYS A 369 3.19 -4.80 -17.13
N LYS A 370 2.30 -5.62 -16.57
CA LYS A 370 2.31 -5.91 -15.12
C LYS A 370 3.67 -6.50 -14.72
N SER A 371 4.14 -6.22 -13.51
CA SER A 371 5.41 -6.74 -13.01
C SER A 371 5.35 -8.23 -12.73
N CYS A 372 6.49 -8.91 -12.92
CA CYS A 372 6.62 -10.31 -12.57
C CYS A 372 6.75 -10.51 -11.07
N LEU A 373 6.57 -11.76 -10.62
CA LEU A 373 6.63 -12.11 -9.20
C LEU A 373 7.93 -11.63 -8.54
N LEU A 374 9.07 -11.78 -9.23
CA LEU A 374 10.38 -11.43 -8.69
C LEU A 374 10.58 -9.92 -8.59
N CYS A 375 10.21 -9.16 -9.63
CA CYS A 375 10.29 -7.69 -9.59
C CYS A 375 9.39 -7.14 -8.48
N GLU A 376 8.16 -7.61 -8.40
CA GLU A 376 7.20 -7.20 -7.38
C GLU A 376 7.70 -7.48 -5.96
N MET A 377 8.15 -8.72 -5.69
CA MET A 377 8.62 -9.11 -4.37
C MET A 377 9.90 -8.37 -3.98
N PHE A 378 10.80 -8.11 -4.94
CA PHE A 378 11.99 -7.32 -4.69
C PHE A 378 11.67 -5.86 -4.37
N LEU A 379 10.82 -5.20 -5.19
CA LEU A 379 10.41 -3.81 -4.97
C LEU A 379 9.67 -3.62 -3.64
N ALA A 380 8.87 -4.60 -3.22
CA ALA A 380 8.19 -4.60 -1.92
C ALA A 380 9.16 -4.85 -0.74
N ALA A 381 10.29 -5.50 -0.98
CA ALA A 381 11.30 -5.82 0.04
C ALA A 381 12.28 -4.66 0.33
N LEU A 382 12.30 -3.63 -0.52
CA LEU A 382 13.08 -2.41 -0.30
C LEU A 382 12.62 -1.69 0.97
N ASN A 383 13.52 -0.91 1.59
CA ASN A 383 13.21 -0.14 2.80
C ASN A 383 12.07 0.87 2.60
N ASN A 384 12.01 1.46 1.40
CA ASN A 384 10.85 2.23 0.92
C ASN A 384 10.22 1.41 -0.21
N PRO A 385 9.12 0.69 0.05
CA PRO A 385 8.46 -0.12 -0.96
C PRO A 385 8.02 0.72 -2.17
N ILE A 386 8.21 0.17 -3.36
CA ILE A 386 7.85 0.85 -4.62
C ILE A 386 6.70 0.10 -5.27
N GLU A 387 5.64 0.83 -5.61
CA GLU A 387 4.47 0.28 -6.29
C GLU A 387 4.67 0.22 -7.81
N THR A 388 3.93 -0.65 -8.49
CA THR A 388 3.84 -0.69 -9.95
C THR A 388 2.39 -0.79 -10.39
N ARG A 389 2.12 -0.69 -11.70
CA ARG A 389 0.77 -0.74 -12.29
C ARG A 389 -0.06 -1.97 -11.87
N GLY A 390 0.62 -3.04 -11.48
CA GLY A 390 0.02 -4.27 -11.06
C GLY A 390 0.96 -5.45 -11.29
N ARG A 391 0.49 -6.64 -10.94
CA ARG A 391 1.28 -7.87 -10.94
C ARG A 391 0.55 -8.99 -11.67
N HIS A 392 1.29 -9.85 -12.36
CA HIS A 392 0.75 -11.09 -12.95
C HIS A 392 1.22 -12.35 -12.21
N GLY A 393 2.18 -12.23 -11.28
CA GLY A 393 2.56 -13.31 -10.36
C GLY A 393 3.24 -14.52 -11.01
N VAL A 394 3.76 -14.40 -12.24
CA VAL A 394 4.59 -15.44 -12.87
C VAL A 394 6.04 -15.25 -12.45
N CYS A 395 6.71 -16.35 -12.11
CA CYS A 395 8.14 -16.40 -11.80
C CYS A 395 8.93 -16.63 -13.09
N TYR A 396 9.75 -15.65 -13.50
CA TYR A 396 10.67 -15.81 -14.63
C TYR A 396 12.06 -16.09 -14.09
N PRO A 397 12.60 -17.31 -14.22
CA PRO A 397 13.86 -17.67 -13.57
C PRO A 397 15.10 -17.08 -14.24
N ALA A 398 15.01 -16.64 -15.50
CA ALA A 398 16.07 -15.88 -16.19
C ALA A 398 16.14 -14.40 -15.75
N TRP A 399 15.89 -14.15 -14.45
CA TRP A 399 15.81 -12.83 -13.83
C TRP A 399 17.04 -12.60 -12.93
N GLY A 400 17.60 -11.40 -12.97
CA GLY A 400 18.74 -11.00 -12.15
C GLY A 400 18.41 -10.04 -11.02
N VAL A 401 19.21 -10.11 -9.96
CA VAL A 401 19.24 -9.14 -8.85
C VAL A 401 20.13 -7.95 -9.25
N PRO A 402 19.74 -6.68 -8.97
CA PRO A 402 20.63 -5.53 -9.14
C PRO A 402 21.95 -5.72 -8.37
N CYS A 403 23.09 -5.72 -9.05
CA CYS A 403 24.40 -5.83 -8.42
C CYS A 403 24.84 -4.47 -7.88
N SER A 404 24.84 -4.30 -6.56
CA SER A 404 25.28 -3.06 -5.90
C SER A 404 25.90 -3.37 -4.54
N ASN A 405 26.84 -2.52 -4.10
CA ASN A 405 27.36 -2.54 -2.72
C ASN A 405 26.40 -1.89 -1.71
N SER A 406 25.16 -1.61 -2.13
CA SER A 406 24.13 -0.99 -1.31
C SER A 406 23.57 -2.00 -0.30
N GLU A 407 23.64 -1.65 0.99
CA GLU A 407 23.06 -2.43 2.07
C GLU A 407 21.55 -2.64 1.87
N ALA A 408 20.85 -1.65 1.29
CA ALA A 408 19.43 -1.75 0.99
C ALA A 408 19.13 -2.84 -0.05
N ILE A 409 19.96 -2.97 -1.09
CA ILE A 409 19.85 -4.01 -2.10
C ILE A 409 20.16 -5.38 -1.50
N HIS A 410 21.19 -5.51 -0.66
CA HIS A 410 21.48 -6.76 0.03
C HIS A 410 20.33 -7.21 0.91
N LEU A 411 19.79 -6.31 1.73
CA LEU A 411 18.66 -6.62 2.60
C LEU A 411 17.41 -7.01 1.80
N ALA A 412 17.12 -6.32 0.70
CA ALA A 412 16.01 -6.66 -0.20
C ALA A 412 16.21 -8.02 -0.88
N THR A 413 17.44 -8.35 -1.26
CA THR A 413 17.82 -9.65 -1.85
C THR A 413 17.61 -10.78 -0.85
N HIS A 414 18.10 -10.62 0.39
CA HIS A 414 17.90 -11.60 1.45
C HIS A 414 16.41 -11.78 1.81
N ARG A 415 15.64 -10.69 1.88
CA ARG A 415 14.18 -10.74 2.06
C ARG A 415 13.48 -11.45 0.89
N LEU A 416 13.91 -11.21 -0.34
CA LEU A 416 13.38 -11.90 -1.53
C LEU A 416 13.62 -13.41 -1.42
N THR A 417 14.85 -13.83 -1.11
CA THR A 417 15.20 -15.24 -0.88
C THR A 417 14.28 -15.89 0.15
N ASN A 418 14.13 -15.27 1.32
CA ASN A 418 13.27 -15.79 2.39
C ASN A 418 11.81 -15.95 1.96
N ASN A 419 11.28 -14.99 1.21
CA ASN A 419 9.92 -15.10 0.69
C ASN A 419 9.78 -16.20 -0.37
N LEU A 420 10.76 -16.36 -1.27
CA LEU A 420 10.75 -17.45 -2.26
C LEU A 420 10.83 -18.82 -1.59
N VAL A 421 11.73 -18.98 -0.62
CA VAL A 421 11.87 -20.20 0.19
C VAL A 421 10.56 -20.50 0.94
N THR A 422 9.92 -19.49 1.52
CA THR A 422 8.62 -19.65 2.20
C THR A 422 7.53 -20.13 1.24
N ARG A 423 7.47 -19.60 0.02
CA ARG A 423 6.54 -20.05 -1.01
C ARG A 423 6.81 -21.48 -1.46
N ILE A 424 8.06 -21.85 -1.70
CA ILE A 424 8.45 -23.23 -2.04
C ILE A 424 8.02 -24.19 -0.92
N ARG A 425 8.26 -23.83 0.35
CA ARG A 425 7.78 -24.62 1.51
C ARG A 425 6.26 -24.70 1.60
N GLY A 426 5.55 -23.66 1.16
CA GLY A 426 4.08 -23.65 1.04
C GLY A 426 3.61 -24.70 0.05
N PHE A 427 4.14 -24.69 -1.18
CA PHE A 427 3.86 -25.72 -2.18
C PHE A 427 4.18 -27.13 -1.68
N SER A 428 5.33 -27.32 -1.04
CA SER A 428 5.69 -28.63 -0.48
C SER A 428 4.68 -29.14 0.55
N ARG A 429 4.07 -28.25 1.35
CA ARG A 429 3.09 -28.62 2.38
C ARG A 429 1.71 -28.92 1.80
N GLU A 430 1.23 -28.11 0.85
CA GLU A 430 -0.06 -28.31 0.17
C GLU A 430 -0.13 -29.67 -0.56
N TRP A 431 1.00 -30.17 -1.08
CA TRP A 431 1.08 -31.47 -1.75
C TRP A 431 1.21 -32.69 -0.82
N ILE A 432 1.51 -32.49 0.47
CA ILE A 432 1.55 -33.56 1.47
C ILE A 432 0.15 -33.83 2.05
N GLN A 433 -0.72 -32.82 2.07
CA GLN A 433 -2.10 -32.93 2.50
C GLN A 433 -3.04 -32.22 1.50
N PRO A 434 -3.48 -32.91 0.43
CA PRO A 434 -4.51 -32.38 -0.44
C PRO A 434 -5.80 -32.26 0.39
N GLY A 435 -6.08 -31.05 0.90
CA GLY A 435 -7.26 -30.75 1.73
C GLY A 435 -7.00 -30.03 3.06
N ALA A 436 -5.74 -29.83 3.47
CA ALA A 436 -5.44 -29.05 4.68
C ALA A 436 -4.99 -27.62 4.31
N THR A 437 -5.95 -26.76 3.99
CA THR A 437 -5.74 -25.31 3.93
C THR A 437 -5.53 -24.77 5.34
N ALA A 438 -4.29 -24.87 5.85
CA ALA A 438 -3.85 -24.00 6.93
C ALA A 438 -3.74 -22.58 6.36
N ALA A 439 -4.48 -21.64 6.95
CA ALA A 439 -4.53 -20.24 6.56
C ALA A 439 -3.12 -19.61 6.53
N LEU A 440 -2.50 -19.57 5.35
CA LEU A 440 -1.52 -18.56 5.00
C LEU A 440 -2.24 -17.20 4.98
N PRO A 441 -1.58 -16.09 5.36
CA PRO A 441 -2.19 -14.78 5.24
C PRO A 441 -2.53 -14.58 3.76
N ASN A 442 -3.82 -14.56 3.46
CA ASN A 442 -4.37 -14.06 2.21
C ASN A 442 -3.88 -12.62 2.07
N VAL A 443 -2.75 -12.42 1.40
CA VAL A 443 -2.55 -11.22 0.59
C VAL A 443 -3.74 -11.24 -0.36
N MET A 444 -4.62 -10.23 -0.28
CA MET A 444 -5.81 -10.11 -1.12
C MET A 444 -5.47 -10.39 -2.59
N GLN A 445 -5.67 -11.64 -2.99
CA GLN A 445 -6.01 -12.04 -4.33
C GLN A 445 -7.52 -12.01 -4.37
N SER A 446 -8.10 -11.37 -5.38
CA SER A 446 -9.50 -11.57 -5.74
C SER A 446 -9.68 -13.01 -6.21
N GLY A 447 -9.79 -13.95 -5.28
CA GLY A 447 -10.08 -15.35 -5.56
C GLY A 447 -11.58 -15.54 -5.79
N ILE A 448 -12.01 -15.47 -7.06
CA ILE A 448 -13.21 -16.16 -7.53
C ILE A 448 -12.86 -16.80 -8.87
N VAL A 449 -12.32 -18.01 -8.84
CA VAL A 449 -12.50 -19.16 -9.76
C VAL A 449 -11.80 -20.31 -9.01
N SER A 450 -12.45 -21.38 -8.56
CA SER A 450 -12.97 -22.47 -9.38
C SER A 450 -14.09 -23.24 -8.66
N ASP A 451 -15.22 -23.42 -9.33
CA ASP A 451 -15.97 -24.69 -9.36
C ASP A 451 -16.95 -24.63 -10.54
N PHE A 452 -16.54 -25.18 -11.68
CA PHE A 452 -17.41 -25.41 -12.83
C PHE A 452 -18.12 -26.76 -12.66
N SER A 453 -19.25 -26.74 -11.96
CA SER A 453 -20.41 -27.53 -12.37
C SER A 453 -21.56 -26.55 -12.57
N GLY A 454 -22.12 -26.55 -13.77
CA GLY A 454 -22.89 -25.43 -14.32
C GLY A 454 -24.11 -25.03 -13.48
N PRO A 455 -24.23 -23.75 -13.10
CA PRO A 455 -25.49 -23.19 -12.65
C PRO A 455 -26.32 -22.78 -13.86
N THR A 456 -27.63 -22.98 -13.78
CA THR A 456 -28.59 -22.59 -14.83
C THR A 456 -28.68 -21.06 -14.99
N LEU A 457 -29.27 -20.57 -16.09
CA LEU A 457 -29.44 -19.13 -16.36
C LEU A 457 -30.16 -18.40 -15.20
N GLU A 458 -31.04 -19.10 -14.48
CA GLU A 458 -31.72 -18.60 -13.29
C GLU A 458 -30.78 -18.49 -12.09
N ASP A 459 -29.85 -19.44 -11.92
CA ASP A 459 -28.78 -19.37 -10.92
C ASP A 459 -27.77 -18.28 -11.27
N TRP A 460 -27.51 -18.03 -12.57
CA TRP A 460 -26.68 -16.91 -12.99
C TRP A 460 -27.37 -15.58 -12.73
N ARG A 461 -28.69 -15.46 -12.95
CA ARG A 461 -29.45 -14.26 -12.60
C ARG A 461 -29.61 -14.08 -11.10
N GLN A 462 -29.74 -15.16 -10.34
CA GLN A 462 -29.79 -15.12 -8.88
C GLN A 462 -28.43 -14.79 -8.31
N ARG A 463 -27.34 -15.37 -8.82
CA ARG A 463 -25.96 -15.04 -8.42
C ARG A 463 -25.50 -13.69 -8.93
N GLN A 464 -25.95 -13.26 -10.10
CA GLN A 464 -25.74 -11.90 -10.59
C GLN A 464 -26.61 -10.93 -9.78
N LYS A 465 -27.82 -11.30 -9.35
CA LYS A 465 -28.57 -10.54 -8.34
C LYS A 465 -27.91 -10.58 -6.98
N ASP A 466 -27.28 -11.66 -6.56
CA ASP A 466 -26.64 -11.77 -5.23
C ASP A 466 -25.26 -11.11 -5.27
N VAL A 467 -24.57 -11.10 -6.41
CA VAL A 467 -23.33 -10.36 -6.68
C VAL A 467 -23.65 -8.90 -6.95
N ASP A 468 -24.77 -8.55 -7.58
CA ASP A 468 -25.22 -7.17 -7.74
C ASP A 468 -25.93 -6.69 -6.48
N THR A 469 -26.44 -7.57 -5.62
CA THR A 469 -26.93 -7.23 -4.27
C THR A 469 -25.77 -7.20 -3.30
N ALA A 470 -24.72 -8.02 -3.47
CA ALA A 470 -23.48 -7.95 -2.68
C ALA A 470 -22.50 -6.91 -3.21
N LYS A 471 -22.55 -6.51 -4.49
CA LYS A 471 -21.89 -5.34 -5.08
C LYS A 471 -22.78 -4.12 -4.99
N ALA A 472 -24.09 -4.22 -4.83
CA ALA A 472 -24.94 -3.10 -4.41
C ALA A 472 -25.03 -3.03 -2.89
N GLU A 473 -24.64 -4.04 -2.12
CA GLU A 473 -24.44 -3.97 -0.67
C GLU A 473 -22.99 -3.62 -0.40
N GLN A 474 -21.99 -4.12 -1.14
CA GLN A 474 -20.63 -3.59 -1.10
C GLN A 474 -20.56 -2.24 -1.79
N SER A 475 -21.32 -1.95 -2.84
CA SER A 475 -21.48 -0.56 -3.32
C SER A 475 -22.29 0.14 -2.26
N THR A 476 -23.47 -0.24 -1.80
CA THR A 476 -24.15 0.50 -0.70
C THR A 476 -23.36 0.53 0.62
N ILE A 477 -22.34 -0.29 0.87
CA ILE A 477 -21.42 -0.26 2.02
C ILE A 477 -20.18 0.56 1.66
N ARG A 478 -19.62 0.49 0.45
CA ARG A 478 -18.50 1.30 -0.09
C ARG A 478 -18.96 2.66 -0.59
N THR A 479 -20.25 2.84 -0.80
CA THR A 479 -21.06 3.99 -1.23
C THR A 479 -21.92 4.42 -0.02
N LYS A 480 -22.06 3.64 1.06
CA LYS A 480 -22.26 4.22 2.41
C LYS A 480 -20.92 4.72 2.94
N LEU A 481 -19.82 3.99 2.80
CA LEU A 481 -18.48 4.41 3.23
C LEU A 481 -17.87 5.53 2.36
N LEU A 482 -18.19 5.61 1.06
CA LEU A 482 -17.76 6.71 0.17
C LEU A 482 -18.89 7.70 -0.19
N LEU A 483 -20.17 7.37 0.05
CA LEU A 483 -21.32 8.19 -0.39
C LEU A 483 -22.43 8.40 0.66
N THR A 484 -22.33 7.91 1.92
CA THR A 484 -23.00 8.62 3.05
C THR A 484 -22.18 9.80 3.52
N GLN A 485 -21.75 10.60 2.54
CA GLN A 485 -21.33 11.97 2.67
C GLN A 485 -21.67 12.73 1.37
N ARG A 486 -22.89 12.56 0.83
CA ARG A 486 -23.54 13.72 0.18
C ARG A 486 -23.84 14.72 1.29
N PHE A 487 -22.81 15.43 1.70
CA PHE A 487 -22.97 16.59 2.54
C PHE A 487 -23.85 17.57 1.78
N SER A 488 -24.91 18.01 2.43
CA SER A 488 -25.64 19.21 2.04
C SER A 488 -24.88 20.50 2.39
N PHE A 489 -23.57 20.43 2.70
CA PHE A 489 -22.75 21.56 3.13
C PHE A 489 -21.74 22.13 2.11
N PRO A 490 -21.12 21.42 1.14
CA PRO A 490 -20.19 22.01 0.17
C PRO A 490 -20.91 23.02 -0.73
N GLN A 491 -22.14 22.72 -1.19
CA GLN A 491 -22.93 23.69 -1.96
C GLN A 491 -23.32 24.93 -1.14
N ALA A 492 -23.66 24.78 0.14
CA ALA A 492 -24.03 25.88 1.03
C ALA A 492 -22.80 26.68 1.53
N ALA A 493 -21.66 26.03 1.74
CA ALA A 493 -20.40 26.64 2.14
C ALA A 493 -19.74 27.35 0.95
N CYS A 494 -19.70 26.77 -0.26
CA CYS A 494 -19.24 27.48 -1.46
C CYS A 494 -20.06 28.76 -1.69
N LYS A 495 -21.38 28.72 -1.47
CA LYS A 495 -22.24 29.91 -1.52
C LYS A 495 -21.91 30.92 -0.41
N LYS A 496 -21.60 30.48 0.82
CA LYS A 496 -21.17 31.36 1.94
C LYS A 496 -19.76 31.92 1.78
N PHE A 497 -18.82 31.16 1.22
CA PHE A 497 -17.49 31.63 0.83
C PHE A 497 -17.61 32.70 -0.27
N ALA A 498 -18.53 32.52 -1.22
CA ALA A 498 -18.82 33.50 -2.27
C ALA A 498 -19.64 34.72 -1.82
N THR A 499 -20.33 34.66 -0.67
CA THR A 499 -21.21 35.73 -0.16
C THR A 499 -20.77 36.32 1.18
N GLN A 500 -19.56 35.99 1.65
CA GLN A 500 -19.00 36.54 2.89
C GLN A 500 -18.80 38.05 2.74
N PRO A 501 -19.12 38.87 3.77
CA PRO A 501 -18.77 40.29 3.78
C PRO A 501 -17.27 40.50 3.54
N GLY A 502 -16.92 41.58 2.85
CA GLY A 502 -15.54 41.98 2.64
C GLY A 502 -14.75 42.02 3.96
N ARG A 503 -13.44 41.74 3.86
CA ARG A 503 -12.55 41.70 5.02
C ARG A 503 -12.55 43.06 5.75
N PRO A 504 -12.86 43.12 7.06
CA PRO A 504 -12.95 44.39 7.80
C PRO A 504 -11.62 45.15 7.88
N SER A 505 -10.50 44.45 8.07
CA SER A 505 -9.15 45.01 8.00
C SER A 505 -8.11 43.92 7.68
N PRO A 506 -6.88 44.25 7.25
CA PRO A 506 -5.81 43.27 7.00
C PRO A 506 -5.48 42.35 8.19
N GLU A 507 -5.75 42.82 9.40
CA GLU A 507 -5.55 42.20 10.70
C GLU A 507 -6.71 41.29 11.09
N HIS A 508 -7.71 41.13 10.22
CA HIS A 508 -8.73 40.11 10.37
C HIS A 508 -8.39 38.88 9.54
N LYS A 509 -8.50 37.71 10.15
CA LYS A 509 -8.31 36.42 9.49
C LYS A 509 -9.60 35.65 9.43
N ARG A 510 -9.82 34.99 8.30
CA ARG A 510 -11.01 34.18 8.09
C ARG A 510 -10.89 32.90 8.93
N ALA A 511 -11.90 32.64 9.74
CA ALA A 511 -12.00 31.48 10.61
C ALA A 511 -13.38 30.81 10.47
N ILE A 512 -13.52 29.60 11.00
CA ILE A 512 -14.80 28.89 11.08
C ILE A 512 -15.24 28.82 12.53
N PHE A 513 -16.39 29.43 12.82
CA PHE A 513 -17.02 29.41 14.13
C PHE A 513 -18.05 28.28 14.23
N PHE A 514 -17.93 27.48 15.29
CA PHE A 514 -18.84 26.41 15.68
C PHE A 514 -19.62 26.84 16.93
N PRO A 515 -20.75 27.56 16.76
CA PRO A 515 -21.59 27.96 17.88
C PRO A 515 -22.21 26.74 18.58
N ALA A 516 -22.10 26.67 19.91
CA ALA A 516 -22.61 25.52 20.67
C ALA A 516 -24.12 25.28 20.48
N HIS A 517 -24.90 26.35 20.30
CA HIS A 517 -26.37 26.31 20.26
C HIS A 517 -26.97 26.31 18.85
N LYS A 518 -26.16 26.38 17.77
CA LYS A 518 -26.68 26.37 16.39
C LYS A 518 -26.13 25.17 15.63
N ALA A 519 -26.94 24.59 14.76
CA ALA A 519 -26.53 23.44 13.95
C ALA A 519 -25.56 23.77 12.80
N LYS A 520 -25.39 25.04 12.41
CA LYS A 520 -24.61 25.42 11.23
C LYS A 520 -23.35 26.19 11.61
N PRO A 521 -22.16 25.77 11.13
CA PRO A 521 -20.96 26.58 11.26
C PRO A 521 -21.06 27.86 10.43
N VAL A 522 -20.29 28.87 10.85
CA VAL A 522 -20.31 30.22 10.30
C VAL A 522 -18.89 30.68 9.98
N LEU A 523 -18.68 31.25 8.80
CA LEU A 523 -17.43 31.95 8.49
C LEU A 523 -17.43 33.30 9.21
N VAL A 524 -16.37 33.55 9.95
CA VAL A 524 -16.21 34.78 10.72
C VAL A 524 -14.85 35.41 10.44
N TRP A 525 -14.78 36.72 10.62
CA TRP A 525 -13.53 37.48 10.60
C TRP A 525 -13.06 37.65 12.04
N ILE A 526 -11.93 37.03 12.39
CA ILE A 526 -11.35 37.11 13.73
C ILE A 526 -10.28 38.21 13.72
N PRO A 527 -10.42 39.25 14.56
CA PRO A 527 -9.38 40.24 14.71
C PRO A 527 -8.14 39.59 15.35
N THR A 528 -6.99 39.91 14.79
CA THR A 528 -5.69 39.45 15.26
C THR A 528 -4.86 40.65 15.70
N LYS A 529 -4.15 40.51 16.82
CA LYS A 529 -3.32 41.56 17.38
C LYS A 529 -1.90 41.04 17.56
N ARG A 530 -0.93 41.74 16.98
CA ARG A 530 0.48 41.46 17.26
C ARG A 530 0.79 41.86 18.69
N GLN A 531 1.27 40.90 19.46
CA GLN A 531 1.76 41.08 20.81
C GLN A 531 3.30 41.02 20.78
N TYR A 532 3.88 41.70 21.75
CA TYR A 532 5.33 41.75 21.92
C TYR A 532 5.63 41.54 23.39
N ASP A 533 6.35 40.46 23.68
CA ASP A 533 6.85 40.21 25.01
C ASP A 533 8.15 41.02 25.20
N LYS A 534 8.15 41.89 26.23
CA LYS A 534 9.29 42.76 26.54
C LYS A 534 10.43 42.00 27.23
N GLU A 535 10.15 40.85 27.83
CA GLU A 535 11.13 40.03 28.56
C GLU A 535 11.81 39.03 27.62
N SER A 536 11.05 38.33 26.75
CA SER A 536 11.62 37.37 25.80
C SER A 536 12.00 37.97 24.45
N GLY A 537 11.50 39.17 24.12
CA GLY A 537 11.70 39.79 22.81
C GLY A 537 10.90 39.12 21.68
N GLU A 538 10.04 38.15 22.00
CA GLU A 538 9.27 37.38 21.04
C GLU A 538 8.04 38.16 20.55
N ARG A 539 7.70 37.95 19.28
CA ARG A 539 6.52 38.52 18.63
C ARG A 539 5.59 37.38 18.25
N TRP A 540 4.37 37.42 18.77
CA TRP A 540 3.33 36.46 18.44
C TRP A 540 2.05 37.18 18.06
N THR A 541 1.20 36.52 17.27
CA THR A 541 -0.09 37.08 16.88
C THR A 541 -1.19 36.46 17.74
N GLU A 542 -1.94 37.28 18.45
CA GLU A 542 -3.09 36.88 19.26
C GLU A 542 -4.38 36.90 18.44
N ALA A 543 -5.11 35.79 18.40
CA ALA A 543 -6.47 35.77 17.86
C ALA A 543 -7.47 36.15 18.97
N LEU A 544 -8.16 37.27 18.80
CA LEU A 544 -9.12 37.79 19.79
C LEU A 544 -10.45 37.03 19.70
N VAL A 545 -10.48 35.83 20.27
CA VAL A 545 -11.59 34.88 20.18
C VAL A 545 -12.56 34.92 21.36
N HIS A 546 -12.22 35.60 22.45
CA HIS A 546 -13.07 35.70 23.65
C HIS A 546 -14.54 36.07 23.37
N PRO A 547 -14.87 37.03 22.47
CA PRO A 547 -16.27 37.36 22.16
C PRO A 547 -17.10 36.20 21.64
N TYR A 548 -16.45 35.17 21.11
CA TYR A 548 -17.07 33.97 20.57
C TYR A 548 -17.08 32.80 21.56
N LEU A 549 -16.13 32.77 22.50
CA LEU A 549 -15.97 31.68 23.47
C LEU A 549 -16.79 31.89 24.76
N GLY A 550 -17.23 33.11 25.05
CA GLY A 550 -18.14 33.41 26.17
C GLY A 550 -17.91 34.81 26.75
N PRO A 551 -18.92 35.38 27.44
CA PRO A 551 -18.84 36.73 28.01
C PRO A 551 -17.87 36.85 29.20
N ASP A 552 -17.42 35.72 29.75
CA ASP A 552 -16.57 35.58 30.93
C ASP A 552 -15.07 35.55 30.61
N SER A 553 -14.68 35.81 29.36
CA SER A 553 -13.28 35.80 28.90
C SER A 553 -12.51 34.54 29.33
N PRO A 554 -12.96 33.35 28.91
CA PRO A 554 -12.41 32.08 29.35
C PRO A 554 -10.95 31.89 28.91
N ILE A 555 -10.19 31.12 29.68
CA ILE A 555 -8.89 30.61 29.26
C ILE A 555 -9.09 29.82 27.96
N THR A 556 -8.31 30.16 26.94
CA THR A 556 -8.44 29.56 25.61
C THR A 556 -7.54 28.33 25.50
N GLY A 557 -8.17 27.16 25.45
CA GLY A 557 -7.51 25.90 25.09
C GLY A 557 -7.31 25.80 23.58
N ARG A 558 -6.31 25.01 23.17
CA ARG A 558 -5.92 24.84 21.76
C ARG A 558 -5.77 23.36 21.42
N LEU A 559 -6.59 22.86 20.49
CA LEU A 559 -6.31 21.59 19.81
C LEU A 559 -5.68 21.86 18.46
N ARG A 560 -4.73 21.04 18.07
CA ARG A 560 -3.92 21.25 16.87
C ARG A 560 -4.09 20.11 15.88
N VAL A 561 -4.30 20.47 14.62
CA VAL A 561 -4.39 19.53 13.49
C VAL A 561 -3.24 19.81 12.52
N GLU A 562 -2.19 19.00 12.64
CA GLU A 562 -1.01 19.01 11.75
C GLU A 562 -1.05 17.90 10.71
N ARG A 563 -1.75 16.80 11.01
CA ARG A 563 -1.90 15.64 10.12
C ARG A 563 -3.37 15.25 10.00
N ASN A 564 -3.83 15.03 8.78
CA ASN A 564 -5.09 14.37 8.51
C ASN A 564 -4.84 12.88 8.23
N GLU A 565 -5.06 12.06 9.25
CA GLU A 565 -4.86 10.60 9.18
C GLU A 565 -5.86 9.91 8.25
N VAL A 566 -7.12 10.37 8.21
CA VAL A 566 -8.17 9.82 7.33
C VAL A 566 -7.78 9.92 5.86
N ARG A 567 -6.98 10.93 5.52
CA ARG A 567 -6.54 11.21 4.14
C ARG A 567 -5.05 10.97 3.91
N GLY A 568 -4.32 10.46 4.90
CA GLY A 568 -2.86 10.29 4.82
C GLY A 568 -2.08 11.59 4.54
N ARG A 569 -2.64 12.77 4.85
CA ARG A 569 -2.06 14.07 4.46
C ARG A 569 -1.36 14.74 5.62
N ASN A 570 -0.10 15.14 5.41
CA ASN A 570 0.61 16.05 6.31
C ASN A 570 0.30 17.51 5.95
N LEU A 571 -0.18 18.31 6.89
CA LEU A 571 -0.46 19.74 6.72
C LEU A 571 0.76 20.58 7.14
N GLY A 572 1.45 20.14 8.19
CA GLY A 572 2.64 20.78 8.73
C GLY A 572 3.22 19.98 9.89
N SER A 573 4.40 20.37 10.36
CA SER A 573 5.10 19.74 11.49
C SER A 573 5.74 20.80 12.37
N GLY A 574 5.94 20.47 13.64
CA GLY A 574 6.74 21.29 14.55
C GLY A 574 6.03 22.49 15.17
N PHE A 575 4.70 22.61 15.15
CA PHE A 575 3.97 23.68 15.88
C PHE A 575 3.81 23.38 17.39
N VAL A 576 4.68 22.53 17.96
CA VAL A 576 4.79 22.34 19.42
C VAL A 576 5.82 23.33 19.95
N ALA A 577 5.64 23.80 21.19
CA ALA A 577 6.49 24.82 21.79
C ALA A 577 7.99 24.45 21.85
N TRP A 578 8.35 23.17 21.81
CA TRP A 578 9.72 22.67 21.92
C TRP A 578 10.35 22.21 20.60
N ALA A 579 9.64 22.31 19.48
CA ALA A 579 10.19 21.90 18.18
C ALA A 579 11.14 22.97 17.63
N SER A 580 12.29 22.51 17.12
CA SER A 580 13.37 23.38 16.63
C SER A 580 13.05 24.05 15.29
N ARG A 581 12.08 23.54 14.52
CA ARG A 581 11.62 24.08 13.23
C ARG A 581 10.13 23.79 13.05
N LYS A 582 9.37 24.77 12.54
CA LYS A 582 8.00 24.56 12.07
C LYS A 582 7.96 24.57 10.54
N GLU A 583 7.33 23.59 9.92
CA GLU A 583 7.17 23.47 8.46
C GLU A 583 5.69 23.33 8.09
N GLY A 584 5.26 23.94 6.98
CA GLY A 584 3.87 23.88 6.52
C GLY A 584 2.90 24.76 7.32
N TYR A 585 1.70 24.24 7.59
CA TYR A 585 0.66 24.93 8.37
C TYR A 585 -0.11 23.97 9.29
N CYS A 586 -0.77 24.50 10.31
CA CYS A 586 -1.67 23.73 11.15
C CYS A 586 -3.03 24.41 11.27
N VAL A 587 -4.07 23.62 11.58
CA VAL A 587 -5.40 24.17 11.89
C VAL A 587 -5.62 24.05 13.40
N HIS A 588 -5.73 25.19 14.08
CA HIS A 588 -6.04 25.25 15.50
C HIS A 588 -7.54 25.30 15.73
N LEU A 589 -8.02 24.46 16.64
CA LEU A 589 -9.35 24.57 17.23
C LEU A 589 -9.22 25.21 18.60
N LEU A 590 -9.64 26.47 18.68
CA LEU A 590 -9.66 27.30 19.88
C LEU A 590 -10.98 27.06 20.63
N HIS A 591 -10.89 26.73 21.91
CA HIS A 591 -12.04 26.40 22.76
C HIS A 591 -11.86 26.93 24.18
N ARG A 592 -12.90 26.84 25.01
CA ARG A 592 -12.80 27.09 26.45
C ARG A 592 -12.00 25.96 27.08
N ASP A 593 -10.93 26.23 27.81
CA ASP A 593 -10.08 25.17 28.34
C ASP A 593 -10.84 24.23 29.31
N ALA A 594 -11.74 24.81 30.12
CA ALA A 594 -12.53 24.09 31.11
C ALA A 594 -13.86 23.49 30.58
N TYR A 595 -14.08 23.36 29.26
CA TYR A 595 -15.40 23.00 28.71
C TYR A 595 -15.94 21.65 29.22
N LEU A 596 -15.08 20.76 29.72
CA LEU A 596 -15.46 19.44 30.24
C LEU A 596 -16.08 19.51 31.64
N VAL A 597 -15.78 20.57 32.41
CA VAL A 597 -16.17 20.70 33.83
C VAL A 597 -16.94 21.98 34.14
N ASP A 598 -16.94 22.96 33.23
CA ASP A 598 -17.60 24.27 33.44
C ASP A 598 -19.11 24.27 33.09
N GLY A 599 -19.68 23.10 32.77
CA GLY A 599 -21.09 22.97 32.40
C GLY A 599 -21.41 23.38 30.95
N SER A 600 -20.39 23.54 30.10
CA SER A 600 -20.58 23.86 28.68
C SER A 600 -21.52 22.88 27.98
N LEU A 601 -22.43 23.40 27.17
CA LEU A 601 -23.39 22.58 26.41
C LEU A 601 -22.71 21.83 25.26
N PRO A 602 -23.19 20.62 24.88
CA PRO A 602 -22.71 19.91 23.70
C PRO A 602 -22.78 20.78 22.44
N ASN A 603 -21.70 20.83 21.67
CA ASN A 603 -21.59 21.70 20.51
C ASN A 603 -22.43 21.17 19.35
N GLN A 604 -23.65 21.71 19.20
CA GLN A 604 -24.59 21.31 18.17
C GLN A 604 -24.07 21.60 16.76
N SER A 605 -23.20 22.61 16.59
CA SER A 605 -22.62 22.91 15.28
C SER A 605 -21.65 21.83 14.83
N ILE A 606 -20.82 21.29 15.72
CA ILE A 606 -19.91 20.18 15.42
C ILE A 606 -20.72 18.91 15.22
N LEU A 607 -21.65 18.60 16.12
CA LEU A 607 -22.51 17.41 16.00
C LEU A 607 -23.31 17.38 14.70
N ALA A 608 -23.92 18.51 14.32
CA ALA A 608 -24.65 18.61 13.07
C ALA A 608 -23.72 18.59 11.85
N SER A 609 -22.53 19.18 11.95
CA SER A 609 -21.53 19.13 10.87
C SER A 609 -21.04 17.70 10.65
N VAL A 610 -20.71 16.96 11.72
CA VAL A 610 -20.28 15.55 11.67
C VAL A 610 -21.42 14.62 11.27
N ARG A 611 -22.68 14.86 11.68
CA ARG A 611 -23.86 14.09 11.23
C ARG A 611 -24.22 14.36 9.76
N ALA A 612 -24.07 15.61 9.30
CA ALA A 612 -24.19 15.95 7.87
C ALA A 612 -23.00 15.41 7.07
N SER A 613 -21.89 15.15 7.77
CA SER A 613 -20.82 14.31 7.30
C SER A 613 -21.32 12.86 7.30
N SER A 614 -21.19 12.05 8.35
CA SER A 614 -21.49 10.61 8.36
C SER A 614 -22.75 10.22 9.15
N ALA A 615 -23.23 8.98 9.00
CA ALA A 615 -24.31 8.40 9.81
C ALA A 615 -23.92 8.00 11.26
N ALA A 616 -22.65 8.19 11.68
CA ALA A 616 -22.14 7.80 12.99
C ALA A 616 -21.99 9.00 13.95
N SER A 617 -22.03 8.73 15.27
CA SER A 617 -21.86 9.72 16.33
C SER A 617 -20.39 10.14 16.51
N CYS A 618 -20.16 11.40 16.88
CA CYS A 618 -18.82 11.91 17.19
C CYS A 618 -18.20 11.15 18.38
N PRO A 619 -16.97 10.61 18.26
CA PRO A 619 -16.35 9.79 19.33
C PRO A 619 -16.01 10.60 20.59
N HIS A 620 -15.76 11.90 20.43
CA HIS A 620 -15.43 12.83 21.51
C HIS A 620 -16.58 13.81 21.74
N ALA A 621 -16.91 14.06 23.01
CA ALA A 621 -17.91 15.05 23.35
C ALA A 621 -17.27 16.44 23.29
N TYR A 622 -17.51 17.18 22.21
CA TYR A 622 -17.11 18.59 22.09
C TYR A 622 -18.18 19.46 22.73
N HIS A 623 -17.82 20.24 23.75
CA HIS A 623 -18.73 21.16 24.45
C HIS A 623 -18.30 22.61 24.29
N GLY A 624 -19.27 23.50 24.37
CA GLY A 624 -19.04 24.94 24.30
C GLY A 624 -18.74 25.43 22.88
N PRO A 625 -18.72 26.75 22.66
CA PRO A 625 -18.36 27.36 21.39
C PRO A 625 -16.89 27.07 21.03
N MET A 626 -16.60 26.87 19.75
CA MET A 626 -15.24 26.61 19.25
C MET A 626 -14.96 27.38 17.97
N ILE A 627 -13.70 27.77 17.74
CA ILE A 627 -13.26 28.47 16.54
C ILE A 627 -12.10 27.70 15.91
N ALA A 628 -12.16 27.49 14.60
CA ALA A 628 -11.02 27.01 13.85
C ALA A 628 -10.34 28.09 13.02
N ILE A 629 -9.02 28.16 13.15
CA ILE A 629 -8.16 29.13 12.48
C ILE A 629 -6.90 28.44 11.95
N ARG A 630 -6.38 28.89 10.81
CA ARG A 630 -5.14 28.37 10.22
C ARG A 630 -3.95 29.16 10.75
N GLU A 631 -2.94 28.48 11.27
CA GLU A 631 -1.66 29.05 11.70
C GLU A 631 -0.54 28.65 10.73
N ILE A 632 0.36 29.59 10.46
CA ILE A 632 1.53 29.47 9.61
C ILE A 632 2.78 29.99 10.36
N HIS A 633 3.92 29.36 10.13
CA HIS A 633 5.19 29.78 10.73
C HIS A 633 5.58 31.21 10.29
N PRO A 634 6.09 32.07 11.20
CA PRO A 634 6.54 31.79 12.58
C PRO A 634 5.45 31.66 13.65
N GLU A 635 4.39 32.46 13.60
CA GLU A 635 3.26 32.45 14.56
C GLU A 635 2.11 33.35 14.04
N ASP A 636 1.95 33.37 12.72
CA ASP A 636 0.97 34.20 12.03
C ASP A 636 -0.27 33.39 11.66
N TYR A 637 -1.40 34.06 11.58
CA TYR A 637 -2.65 33.45 11.13
C TYR A 637 -2.89 33.71 9.64
N ALA A 638 -3.35 32.68 8.94
CA ALA A 638 -3.79 32.74 7.55
C ALA A 638 -5.31 32.56 7.45
N ASP A 639 -5.88 32.93 6.30
CA ASP A 639 -7.29 32.69 6.04
C ASP A 639 -7.54 31.18 5.89
N ILE A 640 -8.54 30.68 6.61
CA ILE A 640 -8.98 29.30 6.47
C ILE A 640 -9.55 29.05 5.06
N GLU A 641 -9.24 27.89 4.50
CA GLU A 641 -9.69 27.40 3.21
C GLU A 641 -10.78 26.35 3.36
N LEU A 642 -11.48 26.07 2.26
CA LEU A 642 -12.47 24.98 2.21
C LEU A 642 -11.85 23.60 2.49
N ALA A 643 -10.58 23.40 2.12
CA ALA A 643 -9.83 22.19 2.41
C ALA A 643 -9.63 21.99 3.93
N ASP A 644 -9.38 23.07 4.68
CA ASP A 644 -9.17 23.03 6.13
C ASP A 644 -10.44 22.59 6.86
N PHE A 645 -11.62 23.05 6.40
CA PHE A 645 -12.90 22.57 6.94
C PHE A 645 -13.05 21.06 6.79
N ARG A 646 -12.64 20.51 5.64
CA ARG A 646 -12.65 19.06 5.44
C ARG A 646 -11.68 18.36 6.38
N HIS A 647 -10.48 18.92 6.57
CA HIS A 647 -9.51 18.36 7.50
C HIS A 647 -10.03 18.32 8.94
N MET A 648 -10.77 19.34 9.35
CA MET A 648 -11.43 19.36 10.65
C MET A 648 -12.58 18.36 10.77
N MET A 649 -13.39 18.18 9.72
CA MET A 649 -14.49 17.20 9.79
C MET A 649 -13.93 15.79 9.92
N ASP A 650 -12.84 15.48 9.21
CA ASP A 650 -12.13 14.21 9.35
C ASP A 650 -11.53 14.06 10.76
N TYR A 651 -11.00 15.14 11.34
CA TYR A 651 -10.51 15.18 12.71
C TYR A 651 -11.62 14.92 13.75
N PHE A 652 -12.81 15.51 13.57
CA PHE A 652 -13.99 15.27 14.44
C PHE A 652 -14.67 13.91 14.21
N TYR A 653 -14.48 13.31 13.03
CA TYR A 653 -15.12 12.06 12.63
C TYR A 653 -14.40 10.81 13.14
N ARG A 654 -13.05 10.83 13.20
CA ARG A 654 -12.16 9.68 13.49
C ARG A 654 -12.87 8.39 13.91
N ALA A 655 -13.16 7.53 12.93
CA ALA A 655 -13.54 6.15 13.20
C ALA A 655 -12.44 5.49 14.03
N PRO A 656 -12.77 4.83 15.15
CA PRO A 656 -11.75 4.16 15.95
C PRO A 656 -11.21 2.99 15.14
N THR A 657 -9.95 3.04 14.71
CA THR A 657 -9.19 1.81 14.51
C THR A 657 -9.05 1.22 15.90
N VAL A 658 -9.88 0.22 16.17
CA VAL A 658 -9.80 -0.59 17.37
C VAL A 658 -8.78 -1.67 17.05
N ILE A 659 -7.68 -1.69 17.80
CA ILE A 659 -6.74 -2.80 17.78
C ILE A 659 -7.06 -3.71 18.96
N ARG A 660 -7.01 -5.02 18.75
CA ARG A 660 -7.20 -5.97 19.84
C ARG A 660 -5.90 -6.10 20.62
N GLY A 661 -5.89 -5.60 21.85
CA GLY A 661 -4.82 -5.75 22.82
C GLY A 661 -5.17 -6.74 23.93
N VAL A 662 -4.31 -6.79 24.95
CA VAL A 662 -4.48 -7.64 26.13
C VAL A 662 -4.31 -6.79 27.39
N LYS A 663 -5.28 -6.85 28.30
CA LYS A 663 -5.16 -6.37 29.67
C LYS A 663 -4.52 -7.47 30.52
N ILE A 664 -3.37 -7.19 31.10
CA ILE A 664 -2.75 -7.99 32.16
C ILE A 664 -3.30 -7.45 33.48
N CYS A 665 -4.09 -8.28 34.17
CA CYS A 665 -4.74 -7.88 35.42
C CYS A 665 -3.76 -7.94 36.60
N CYS A 666 -3.85 -6.96 37.50
CA CYS A 666 -3.15 -6.95 38.77
C CYS A 666 -3.78 -7.89 39.80
N ASP A 667 -3.07 -8.14 40.89
CA ASP A 667 -3.53 -9.01 41.99
C ASP A 667 -4.89 -8.59 42.56
N GLY A 668 -5.11 -7.27 42.75
CA GLY A 668 -6.37 -6.71 43.24
C GLY A 668 -7.55 -7.05 42.33
N GLU A 669 -7.38 -6.83 41.03
CA GLU A 669 -8.37 -7.12 39.99
C GLU A 669 -8.69 -8.63 39.92
N ILE A 670 -7.69 -9.50 40.04
CA ILE A 670 -7.90 -10.95 40.02
C ILE A 670 -8.62 -11.42 41.28
N LYS A 671 -8.16 -11.01 42.47
CA LYS A 671 -8.66 -11.53 43.75
C LYS A 671 -10.01 -10.95 44.16
N LEU A 672 -10.28 -9.68 43.87
CA LEU A 672 -11.51 -9.01 44.31
C LEU A 672 -12.62 -9.07 43.27
N HIS A 673 -12.28 -8.99 41.98
CA HIS A 673 -13.27 -9.03 40.90
C HIS A 673 -13.37 -10.39 40.22
N GLY A 674 -12.53 -11.36 40.57
CA GLY A 674 -12.52 -12.69 39.95
C GLY A 674 -12.12 -12.66 38.47
N SER A 675 -11.44 -11.59 38.04
CA SER A 675 -11.00 -11.40 36.67
C SER A 675 -9.92 -12.41 36.29
N LYS A 676 -9.91 -12.82 35.01
CA LYS A 676 -8.82 -13.66 34.48
C LYS A 676 -7.52 -12.86 34.44
N PRO A 677 -6.34 -13.49 34.61
CA PRO A 677 -5.06 -12.80 34.57
C PRO A 677 -4.79 -12.05 33.26
N PHE A 678 -5.32 -12.58 32.15
CA PHE A 678 -5.21 -11.97 30.82
C PHE A 678 -6.59 -11.86 30.18
N VAL A 679 -6.96 -10.65 29.76
CA VAL A 679 -8.26 -10.35 29.17
C VAL A 679 -8.05 -9.63 27.84
N SER A 680 -8.74 -10.06 26.78
CA SER A 680 -8.70 -9.33 25.51
C SER A 680 -9.42 -7.99 25.65
N ILE A 681 -8.79 -6.92 25.19
CA ILE A 681 -9.35 -5.57 25.21
C ILE A 681 -9.28 -4.92 23.85
N ASP A 682 -10.28 -4.10 23.56
CA ASP A 682 -10.39 -3.34 22.33
C ASP A 682 -9.86 -1.92 22.59
N ILE A 683 -8.65 -1.62 22.12
CA ILE A 683 -8.00 -0.32 22.34
C ILE A 683 -8.29 0.58 21.14
N LYS A 684 -9.01 1.67 21.41
CA LYS A 684 -9.27 2.71 20.40
C LYS A 684 -8.00 3.50 20.16
N GLN A 685 -7.78 3.90 18.91
CA GLN A 685 -6.67 4.79 18.55
C GLN A 685 -6.62 6.09 19.36
N SER A 686 -7.77 6.65 19.74
CA SER A 686 -7.83 7.82 20.62
C SER A 686 -7.20 7.55 21.98
N THR A 687 -7.54 6.41 22.58
CA THR A 687 -6.99 6.01 23.88
C THR A 687 -5.51 5.70 23.76
N ARG A 688 -5.08 5.07 22.65
CA ARG A 688 -3.66 4.84 22.37
C ARG A 688 -2.87 6.15 22.20
N LEU A 689 -3.41 7.14 21.49
CA LEU A 689 -2.73 8.44 21.33
C LEU A 689 -2.66 9.21 22.65
N THR A 690 -3.68 9.11 23.50
CA THR A 690 -3.65 9.65 24.86
C THR A 690 -2.57 8.95 25.69
N LEU A 691 -2.54 7.62 25.72
CA LEU A 691 -1.52 6.84 26.43
C LEU A 691 -0.11 7.11 25.90
N LEU A 692 0.07 7.26 24.59
CA LEU A 692 1.35 7.63 23.97
C LEU A 692 1.80 9.04 24.37
N ALA A 693 0.86 9.97 24.57
CA ALA A 693 1.17 11.33 24.98
C ALA A 693 1.45 11.44 26.48
N GLU A 694 0.79 10.62 27.31
CA GLU A 694 0.88 10.66 28.77
C GLU A 694 2.02 9.77 29.31
N GLU A 695 2.11 8.52 28.85
CA GLU A 695 3.04 7.50 29.34
C GLU A 695 4.21 7.22 28.36
N GLY A 696 4.12 7.70 27.12
CA GLY A 696 5.12 7.43 26.08
C GLY A 696 5.05 6.02 25.50
N ILE A 697 6.14 5.57 24.89
CA ILE A 697 6.30 4.22 24.33
C ILE A 697 7.20 3.40 25.27
N SER A 698 6.64 2.37 25.89
CA SER A 698 7.40 1.40 26.71
C SER A 698 7.34 0.02 26.05
N ILE A 699 8.36 -0.33 25.26
CA ILE A 699 8.47 -1.66 24.64
C ILE A 699 9.10 -2.64 25.62
N SER A 700 8.51 -3.83 25.77
CA SER A 700 9.09 -4.90 26.61
C SER A 700 10.38 -5.44 25.99
N PRO A 701 11.54 -5.37 26.70
CA PRO A 701 12.81 -5.89 26.19
C PRO A 701 12.77 -7.39 25.91
N ILE A 702 12.07 -8.16 26.76
CA ILE A 702 11.89 -9.60 26.57
C ILE A 702 11.06 -9.89 25.32
N SER A 703 9.95 -9.18 25.12
CA SER A 703 9.10 -9.36 23.93
C SER A 703 9.84 -9.06 22.62
N ALA A 704 10.71 -8.05 22.63
CA ALA A 704 11.55 -7.69 21.49
C ALA A 704 12.55 -8.80 21.15
N LEU A 705 13.18 -9.43 22.15
CA LEU A 705 14.06 -10.59 21.94
C LEU A 705 13.32 -11.82 21.40
N LEU A 706 12.05 -11.99 21.77
CA LEU A 706 11.17 -13.04 21.22
C LEU A 706 10.69 -12.73 19.79
N GLY A 707 11.08 -11.58 19.22
CA GLY A 707 10.71 -11.19 17.85
C GLY A 707 9.28 -10.69 17.70
N VAL A 708 8.63 -10.30 18.81
CA VAL A 708 7.30 -9.64 18.81
C VAL A 708 7.35 -8.47 19.78
N PRO A 709 7.81 -7.28 19.35
CA PRO A 709 7.84 -6.11 20.21
C PRO A 709 6.42 -5.74 20.68
N LEU A 710 6.21 -5.76 21.99
CA LEU A 710 4.95 -5.41 22.64
C LEU A 710 5.11 -4.10 23.42
N ILE A 711 4.16 -3.19 23.24
CA ILE A 711 4.08 -1.90 23.96
C ILE A 711 3.19 -2.09 25.19
N PHE A 712 3.68 -1.64 26.34
CA PHE A 712 3.00 -1.74 27.63
C PHE A 712 2.62 -0.34 28.13
N TRP A 713 1.38 -0.17 28.59
CA TRP A 713 0.92 1.02 29.31
C TRP A 713 0.27 0.62 30.63
N LYS A 714 0.57 1.32 31.72
CA LYS A 714 -0.23 1.20 32.93
C LYS A 714 -1.63 1.73 32.65
N ASP A 715 -2.65 1.06 33.15
CA ASP A 715 -4.03 1.49 33.02
C ASP A 715 -4.22 2.79 33.83
N PRO A 716 -4.54 3.93 33.18
CA PRO A 716 -4.65 5.21 33.86
C PRO A 716 -5.87 5.29 34.79
N ASN A 717 -6.81 4.34 34.70
CA ASN A 717 -8.00 4.26 35.55
C ASN A 717 -7.96 3.05 36.50
N ALA A 718 -6.78 2.59 36.90
CA ALA A 718 -6.70 1.41 37.76
C ALA A 718 -7.31 1.69 39.16
N GLU A 719 -8.36 0.95 39.51
CA GLU A 719 -9.02 1.01 40.81
C GLU A 719 -8.09 0.62 41.97
N PHE A 720 -7.04 -0.14 41.68
CA PHE A 720 -6.15 -0.78 42.66
C PHE A 720 -4.75 -0.17 42.74
N HIS A 721 -4.62 1.16 42.66
CA HIS A 721 -3.33 1.80 42.96
C HIS A 721 -2.95 1.67 44.45
N ASP A 722 -3.96 1.65 45.33
CA ASP A 722 -3.81 1.45 46.77
C ASP A 722 -4.48 0.13 47.21
N ASN A 723 -4.06 -0.38 48.38
CA ASN A 723 -4.70 -1.55 48.98
C ASN A 723 -6.12 -1.19 49.47
N PRO A 724 -7.17 -1.91 49.02
CA PRO A 724 -8.52 -1.66 49.49
C PRO A 724 -8.68 -2.07 50.96
N PRO A 725 -9.66 -1.51 51.69
CA PRO A 725 -9.92 -1.87 53.08
C PRO A 725 -10.18 -3.37 53.25
N GLY A 726 -9.38 -4.04 54.07
CA GLY A 726 -9.48 -5.49 54.31
C GLY A 726 -8.57 -6.37 53.44
N TRP A 727 -7.68 -5.79 52.63
CA TRP A 727 -6.68 -6.54 51.88
C TRP A 727 -5.64 -7.20 52.81
N ASP A 728 -5.57 -8.53 52.80
CA ASP A 728 -4.71 -9.34 53.69
C ASP A 728 -3.65 -10.17 52.93
N ALA A 729 -3.37 -9.83 51.67
CA ALA A 729 -2.38 -10.52 50.86
C ALA A 729 -0.95 -10.03 51.13
N THR A 730 0.03 -10.92 50.86
CA THR A 730 1.47 -10.63 50.98
C THR A 730 1.99 -9.60 49.98
N LEU A 731 1.29 -9.41 48.86
CA LEU A 731 1.59 -8.43 47.81
C LEU A 731 0.55 -7.31 47.83
N THR A 732 0.91 -6.13 47.32
CA THR A 732 -0.04 -5.02 47.16
C THR A 732 -1.10 -5.36 46.10
N ALA A 733 -2.29 -4.77 46.22
CA ALA A 733 -3.36 -4.93 45.23
C ALA A 733 -2.92 -4.43 43.82
N SER A 734 -2.02 -3.45 43.78
CA SER A 734 -1.38 -2.92 42.57
C SER A 734 -0.31 -3.82 41.96
N SER A 735 0.06 -4.94 42.61
CA SER A 735 1.11 -5.82 42.14
C SER A 735 0.73 -6.50 40.83
N ASN A 736 1.65 -6.50 39.87
CA ASN A 736 1.49 -7.16 38.58
C ASN A 736 2.82 -7.76 38.13
N GLU A 737 3.14 -8.92 38.71
CA GLU A 737 4.40 -9.61 38.43
C GLU A 737 4.55 -9.95 36.94
N ASN A 738 3.47 -10.37 36.26
CA ASN A 738 3.52 -10.68 34.83
C ASN A 738 4.05 -9.51 34.00
N ALA A 739 3.60 -8.28 34.28
CA ALA A 739 4.13 -7.09 33.62
C ALA A 739 5.56 -6.75 34.07
N ALA A 740 5.86 -6.82 35.37
CA ALA A 740 7.19 -6.53 35.90
C ALA A 740 8.29 -7.42 35.28
N PHE A 741 8.04 -8.74 35.19
CA PHE A 741 8.99 -9.68 34.61
C PHE A 741 9.22 -9.44 33.11
N MET A 742 8.19 -9.03 32.37
CA MET A 742 8.30 -8.69 30.95
C MET A 742 9.14 -7.42 30.71
N MET A 743 9.19 -6.51 31.68
CA MET A 743 9.88 -5.21 31.59
C MET A 743 11.27 -5.19 32.22
N ARG A 744 11.90 -6.36 32.41
CA ARG A 744 13.28 -6.47 32.91
C ARG A 744 14.29 -5.97 31.89
N ASP A 745 15.35 -5.33 32.38
CA ASP A 745 16.46 -4.91 31.55
C ASP A 745 17.26 -6.11 31.04
N THR A 746 17.43 -6.14 29.73
CA THR A 746 18.17 -7.15 28.97
C THR A 746 19.42 -6.57 28.32
N ASN A 747 19.89 -5.38 28.73
CA ASN A 747 21.14 -4.82 28.29
C ASN A 747 22.30 -5.40 29.13
N PRO A 748 23.18 -6.24 28.55
CA PRO A 748 24.21 -6.96 29.31
C PRO A 748 25.27 -6.02 29.89
N SER A 749 25.36 -4.78 29.39
CA SER A 749 26.30 -3.77 29.86
C SER A 749 25.74 -2.91 31.00
N ASP A 750 24.43 -2.95 31.24
CA ASP A 750 23.79 -2.12 32.24
C ASP A 750 23.95 -2.71 33.66
N SER A 751 24.05 -1.82 34.64
CA SER A 751 24.02 -2.16 36.05
C SER A 751 22.65 -2.66 36.52
N SER A 752 21.59 -2.31 35.80
CA SER A 752 20.21 -2.70 36.09
C SER A 752 19.78 -4.02 35.40
N TRP A 753 20.72 -4.72 34.76
CA TRP A 753 20.51 -6.05 34.16
C TRP A 753 19.67 -6.98 35.05
N GLY A 754 18.62 -7.56 34.49
CA GLY A 754 17.74 -8.51 35.16
C GLY A 754 16.72 -7.90 36.12
N TRP A 755 16.74 -6.58 36.32
CA TRP A 755 15.76 -5.83 37.11
C TRP A 755 14.80 -5.07 36.19
N ALA A 756 13.54 -4.97 36.61
CA ALA A 756 12.61 -4.02 36.03
C ALA A 756 12.95 -2.62 36.55
N SER A 757 12.71 -1.58 35.72
CA SER A 757 12.88 -0.21 36.19
C SER A 757 11.93 0.10 37.35
N LEU A 758 12.24 1.12 38.15
CA LEU A 758 11.39 1.50 39.30
C LEU A 758 9.92 1.72 38.89
N HIS A 759 9.69 2.31 37.71
CA HIS A 759 8.36 2.50 37.15
C HIS A 759 7.64 1.16 36.89
N TRP A 760 8.33 0.13 36.41
CA TRP A 760 7.76 -1.20 36.14
C TRP A 760 7.90 -2.19 37.31
N ASN A 761 8.33 -1.71 38.48
CA ASN A 761 8.51 -2.53 39.68
C ASN A 761 7.62 -2.08 40.86
N LEU A 762 7.01 -0.90 40.78
CA LEU A 762 6.13 -0.33 41.80
C LEU A 762 4.81 0.16 41.19
N ASP A 763 3.73 0.07 41.97
CA ASP A 763 2.39 0.60 41.66
C ASP A 763 1.98 0.38 40.21
N ILE A 764 2.05 -0.88 39.77
CA ILE A 764 1.90 -1.23 38.36
C ILE A 764 0.42 -1.18 37.96
N GLY A 765 -0.45 -1.75 38.80
CA GLY A 765 -1.87 -1.87 38.51
C GLY A 765 -2.13 -2.76 37.28
N ASN A 766 -3.29 -2.56 36.67
CA ASN A 766 -3.61 -3.22 35.41
C ASN A 766 -2.72 -2.66 34.29
N VAL A 767 -2.37 -3.49 33.32
CA VAL A 767 -1.49 -3.08 32.21
C VAL A 767 -2.13 -3.45 30.89
N TRP A 768 -2.10 -2.51 29.94
CA TRP A 768 -2.63 -2.70 28.60
C TRP A 768 -1.47 -2.95 27.63
N VAL A 769 -1.61 -3.99 26.82
CA VAL A 769 -0.55 -4.47 25.94
C VAL A 769 -1.05 -4.54 24.51
N VAL A 770 -0.25 -4.01 23.58
CA VAL A 770 -0.49 -4.09 22.13
C VAL A 770 0.79 -4.41 21.37
N ARG A 771 0.66 -4.88 20.14
CA ARG A 771 1.82 -5.05 19.25
C ARG A 771 2.28 -3.70 18.69
N GLU A 772 3.59 -3.55 18.55
CA GLU A 772 4.19 -2.37 17.91
C GLU A 772 3.74 -2.21 16.45
N ASP A 773 3.58 -3.32 15.73
CA ASP A 773 3.15 -3.37 14.33
C ASP A 773 1.63 -3.27 14.12
N GLU A 774 0.89 -2.97 15.19
CA GLU A 774 -0.56 -2.71 15.18
C GLU A 774 -1.44 -3.90 14.75
N GLN A 775 -0.87 -5.10 14.68
CA GLN A 775 -1.62 -6.33 14.48
C GLN A 775 -2.35 -6.73 15.77
N ASP A 776 -3.45 -7.48 15.63
CA ASP A 776 -4.18 -8.03 16.76
C ASP A 776 -3.27 -8.94 17.61
N LEU A 777 -3.40 -8.80 18.93
CA LEU A 777 -2.63 -9.56 19.90
C LEU A 777 -3.48 -10.69 20.50
N ASP A 778 -2.98 -11.91 20.38
CA ASP A 778 -3.63 -13.09 20.95
C ASP A 778 -3.34 -13.21 22.45
N VAL A 779 -4.38 -13.46 23.24
CA VAL A 779 -4.29 -13.57 24.71
C VAL A 779 -3.37 -14.72 25.13
N ARG A 780 -3.42 -15.84 24.40
CA ARG A 780 -2.62 -17.02 24.73
C ARG A 780 -1.13 -16.79 24.48
N GLU A 781 -0.79 -16.04 23.43
CA GLU A 781 0.60 -15.66 23.17
C GLU A 781 1.18 -14.77 24.28
N VAL A 782 0.44 -13.77 24.75
CA VAL A 782 0.87 -12.91 25.88
C VAL A 782 1.00 -13.71 27.18
N ALA A 783 0.05 -14.60 27.46
CA ALA A 783 0.10 -15.46 28.65
C ALA A 783 1.37 -16.34 28.65
N MET A 784 1.70 -16.95 27.51
CA MET A 784 2.89 -17.77 27.34
C MET A 784 4.18 -16.97 27.51
N MET A 785 4.26 -15.76 26.96
CA MET A 785 5.41 -14.86 27.13
C MET A 785 5.60 -14.48 28.61
N CYS A 786 4.53 -14.05 29.29
CA CYS A 786 4.58 -13.67 30.70
C CYS A 786 4.98 -14.85 31.59
N TYR A 787 4.44 -16.05 31.32
CA TYR A 787 4.77 -17.25 32.07
C TYR A 787 6.24 -17.66 31.88
N PHE A 788 6.76 -17.59 30.65
CA PHE A 788 8.17 -17.85 30.39
C PHE A 788 9.08 -16.82 31.09
N ALA A 789 8.74 -15.54 31.03
CA ALA A 789 9.47 -14.48 31.71
C ALA A 789 9.50 -14.68 33.23
N ARG A 790 8.34 -14.97 33.83
CA ARG A 790 8.19 -15.15 35.28
C ARG A 790 8.79 -16.46 35.78
N HIS A 791 8.51 -17.60 35.15
CA HIS A 791 8.85 -18.90 35.75
C HIS A 791 10.16 -19.50 35.24
N LYS A 792 10.59 -19.15 34.02
CA LYS A 792 11.85 -19.63 33.46
C LYS A 792 12.94 -18.57 33.54
N LEU A 793 12.70 -17.39 32.98
CA LEU A 793 13.74 -16.36 32.87
C LEU A 793 14.10 -15.78 34.24
N GLN A 794 13.14 -15.62 35.16
CA GLN A 794 13.43 -15.15 36.53
C GLN A 794 14.60 -15.89 37.17
N ARG A 795 14.59 -17.23 37.10
CA ARG A 795 15.63 -18.08 37.71
C ARG A 795 16.96 -17.89 37.01
N ILE A 796 16.95 -17.88 35.67
CA ILE A 796 18.16 -17.70 34.87
C ILE A 796 18.80 -16.33 35.16
N PHE A 797 18.00 -15.27 35.27
CA PHE A 797 18.49 -13.95 35.66
C PHE A 797 19.06 -13.95 37.09
N ALA A 798 18.37 -14.57 38.06
CA ALA A 798 18.83 -14.65 39.45
C ALA A 798 20.17 -15.40 39.57
N ASP A 799 20.28 -16.58 38.96
CA ASP A 799 21.50 -17.39 38.95
C ASP A 799 22.69 -16.62 38.35
N THR A 800 22.43 -15.83 37.30
CA THR A 800 23.45 -14.99 36.66
C THR A 800 23.89 -13.83 37.56
N MET A 801 22.98 -13.27 38.37
CA MET A 801 23.29 -12.17 39.30
C MET A 801 24.04 -12.63 40.55
N ASP A 802 23.73 -13.83 41.06
CA ASP A 802 24.32 -14.38 42.30
C ASP A 802 25.74 -14.98 42.08
N THR A 803 26.17 -15.11 40.83
CA THR A 803 27.48 -15.67 40.49
C THR A 803 28.59 -14.62 40.69
N GLU A 804 29.46 -14.82 41.70
CA GLU A 804 30.65 -14.00 41.91
C GLU A 804 31.53 -14.00 40.65
N GLY A 805 31.77 -12.82 40.07
CA GLY A 805 32.58 -12.67 38.85
C GLY A 805 31.81 -12.83 37.52
N CYS A 806 30.46 -12.76 37.55
CA CYS A 806 29.61 -12.73 36.35
C CYS A 806 30.20 -11.79 35.29
N ASN A 807 30.52 -12.33 34.12
CA ASN A 807 31.09 -11.57 33.00
C ASN A 807 30.04 -11.34 31.90
N MET A 808 30.39 -10.49 30.93
CA MET A 808 29.50 -10.14 29.81
C MET A 808 29.04 -11.36 28.98
N GLN A 809 29.84 -12.43 28.94
CA GLN A 809 29.50 -13.65 28.18
C GLN A 809 28.37 -14.43 28.83
N ASP A 810 28.28 -14.45 30.16
CA ASP A 810 27.19 -15.14 30.87
C ASP A 810 25.85 -14.43 30.63
N ARG A 811 25.83 -13.10 30.68
CA ARG A 811 24.65 -12.30 30.31
C ARG A 811 24.25 -12.50 28.85
N GLN A 812 25.22 -12.59 27.93
CA GLN A 812 24.94 -12.86 26.51
C GLN A 812 24.32 -14.26 26.28
N ARG A 813 24.71 -15.27 27.08
CA ARG A 813 24.08 -16.60 27.04
C ARG A 813 22.63 -16.58 27.47
N VAL A 814 22.27 -15.73 28.43
CA VAL A 814 20.86 -15.51 28.80
C VAL A 814 20.09 -14.93 27.63
N LEU A 815 20.63 -13.94 26.93
CA LEU A 815 19.98 -13.36 25.74
C LEU A 815 19.79 -14.38 24.62
N SER A 816 20.80 -15.21 24.34
CA SER A 816 20.67 -16.26 23.32
C SER A 816 19.70 -17.37 23.73
N PHE A 817 19.38 -17.49 25.03
CA PHE A 817 18.34 -18.41 25.51
C PHE A 817 16.92 -17.87 25.30
N ILE A 818 16.73 -16.55 25.23
CA ILE A 818 15.41 -15.92 25.06
C ILE A 818 15.00 -16.03 23.58
N THR A 819 14.43 -17.18 23.22
CA THR A 819 13.90 -17.44 21.87
C THR A 819 12.47 -17.97 21.95
N ARG A 820 11.71 -17.81 20.85
CA ARG A 820 10.34 -18.34 20.75
C ARG A 820 10.31 -19.87 20.84
N GLU A 821 11.33 -20.55 20.32
CA GLU A 821 11.47 -22.00 20.39
C GLU A 821 11.61 -22.46 21.85
N ASN A 822 12.51 -21.84 22.63
CA ASN A 822 12.71 -22.18 24.03
C ASN A 822 11.49 -21.83 24.89
N MET A 823 10.80 -20.73 24.58
CA MET A 823 9.54 -20.35 25.21
C MET A 823 8.46 -21.42 24.99
N ARG A 824 8.25 -21.85 23.73
CA ARG A 824 7.25 -22.88 23.41
C ARG A 824 7.60 -24.22 24.01
N ALA A 825 8.86 -24.64 23.92
CA ALA A 825 9.33 -25.89 24.53
C ALA A 825 9.08 -25.89 26.04
N TYR A 826 9.40 -24.79 26.75
CA TYR A 826 9.13 -24.67 28.18
C TYR A 826 7.62 -24.67 28.51
N TRP A 827 6.81 -24.03 27.67
CA TRP A 827 5.36 -24.02 27.80
C TRP A 827 4.76 -25.43 27.65
N GLU A 828 5.21 -26.19 26.66
CA GLU A 828 4.78 -27.57 26.41
C GLU A 828 5.22 -28.51 27.55
N ASP A 829 6.49 -28.42 27.97
CA ASP A 829 7.08 -29.24 29.03
C ASP A 829 6.39 -29.04 30.40
N THR A 830 5.81 -27.87 30.63
CA THR A 830 5.11 -27.55 31.89
C THR A 830 3.62 -27.90 31.88
N GLY A 831 3.11 -28.46 30.77
CA GLY A 831 1.70 -28.86 30.62
C GLY A 831 0.82 -27.82 29.91
N GLY A 832 1.41 -26.81 29.27
CA GLY A 832 0.73 -25.80 28.46
C GLY A 832 -0.43 -25.11 29.17
N ASP A 833 -1.60 -25.12 28.52
CA ASP A 833 -2.81 -24.45 29.03
C ASP A 833 -3.35 -25.09 30.33
N GLU A 834 -2.97 -26.33 30.67
CA GLU A 834 -3.31 -26.95 31.97
C GLU A 834 -2.47 -26.42 33.14
N ALA A 835 -1.25 -25.96 32.88
CA ALA A 835 -0.34 -25.45 33.92
C ALA A 835 -0.87 -24.13 34.51
N VAL A 836 -1.36 -23.24 33.63
CA VAL A 836 -2.03 -21.99 34.01
C VAL A 836 -3.31 -22.28 34.80
N ARG A 837 -4.15 -23.23 34.35
CA ARG A 837 -5.38 -23.61 35.07
C ARG A 837 -5.14 -24.28 36.41
N LYS A 838 -4.09 -25.11 36.55
CA LYS A 838 -3.72 -25.75 37.82
C LYS A 838 -3.13 -24.76 38.82
N HIS A 839 -2.41 -23.73 38.36
CA HIS A 839 -1.95 -22.65 39.24
C HIS A 839 -3.06 -21.65 39.60
N GLU A 840 -4.04 -21.41 38.72
CA GLU A 840 -5.26 -20.63 39.00
C GLU A 840 -6.09 -21.24 40.14
N ALA A 841 -6.08 -22.56 40.30
CA ALA A 841 -6.76 -23.28 41.38
C ALA A 841 -6.03 -23.31 42.73
N VAL A 842 -4.77 -22.84 42.78
CA VAL A 842 -3.94 -22.77 44.02
C VAL A 842 -3.93 -21.36 44.61
N CYS A 843 -4.28 -20.34 43.81
CA CYS A 843 -4.37 -18.94 44.23
C CYS A 843 -5.81 -18.40 44.32
N SER A 844 -6.82 -19.23 44.05
CA SER A 844 -8.22 -19.03 44.46
C SER A 844 -8.47 -19.70 45.79
#